data_AF-A0A7X4F5W8-F1
#
_entry.id   AF-A0A7X4F5W8-F1
#
_cell.length_a   1.000
_cell.length_b   1.000
_cell.length_c   1.000
_cell.angle_alpha   90.00
_cell.angle_beta   90.00
_cell.angle_gamma   90.00
#
_symmetry.space_group_name_H-M   'P 1'
#
loop_
_entity.id
_entity.type
_entity.pdbx_description
1 polymer ?
#
loop_
_entity_poly.entity_id
_entity_poly.type
_entity_poly.pdbx_seq_one_letter_code
_entity_poly.pdbx_strand_id
1 'polypeptide(L)'
;MRVVPWRRWGRLLSSRSEASCSSSTVRFRLGSPLLPLLLGLPLAAGLGPTRAQAQVACTTANSDGSYTVPSDWALKPSGVAGGATFRLLFVTSTTRDATATDIATYNTFVQDRAKAGHSAVTDSCGDLFKVVGSTSAVNARANTDSESTDTDAAIYWLNGAKAADNYADFYDRSWDSAAVRDESGNSSSSVTFVWTGSYFNGTAHSSPLGTTTEARLGNIEDTNRPFSHLNLSSSKSYPFYALSPVFKVDSGSPTLTISGPASADEGDRDPMQRLFTVGLSSAVTGKVSYRVCFSGTAKLGSGSGSLAQDYRMESNGATVSNEEGCLSGLELAAGETGSGQDVGIAVLGDLFPEGDETVVATLSLEAAPEGVVLGTSVVTHTIRNDDGSKATLTLPGATTSLIEGDGPAEFVLNGSGVTSGSSYYVQFGLGGAATNRTDYRIEVRLDGQWYDVTGTAGSVLLAVGADVLPLRLRLVPLADKRVEGEESAVLTLAAGEGYTSGTPSSVTFDIGERTVAVAAAATTVTEGEAAGFTLTASPAPTGNVSVAVEVTDSGDFASGGTGARTVTVGTTGTASFSVATTDDDTDEPNGTITATVNAGTGYAPHSTEGSASVTVNDNDVAPTVFWEFRGGGIAENSGTYTREAIQANRDLGSALTVNYSLSGTATCGTDYMITGADCTTGTGAFTLPANTTAFTGVPFPVTITPDDISDNGETIIVTLTAGNGYNISGEVSTFTIYDDTGTAAFSLSGRPQVGETLSIVKDSDDPDGNGSRSFNYVWQFRATSSDDWSDLAASQRGCGDTTTCTPTHSEEYPAVGGYFRGRASYVDGNGLGTGAYTNAVGPFTLPAP
;
A
#
# COMPACT_ATOMS: atom_id res chain seq x y z
N MET A 1 29.32 -0.97 46.53
CA MET A 1 29.17 -2.41 46.21
C MET A 1 29.16 -2.57 44.69
N ARG A 2 29.87 -3.53 44.06
CA ARG A 2 29.50 -4.95 43.83
C ARG A 2 28.09 -5.07 43.17
N VAL A 3 27.88 -5.68 41.99
CA VAL A 3 28.73 -6.59 41.16
C VAL A 3 28.61 -6.26 39.64
N VAL A 4 29.57 -6.74 38.83
CA VAL A 4 29.76 -6.61 37.36
C VAL A 4 30.16 -8.02 36.81
N PRO A 5 30.22 -8.36 35.49
CA PRO A 5 30.22 -7.50 34.29
C PRO A 5 29.41 -8.00 33.06
N TRP A 6 29.46 -7.24 31.94
CA TRP A 6 29.29 -7.77 30.58
C TRP A 6 30.65 -8.11 29.93
N ARG A 7 30.73 -9.28 29.27
CA ARG A 7 31.84 -9.80 28.43
C ARG A 7 31.27 -10.96 27.58
N ARG A 8 31.72 -11.27 26.34
CA ARG A 8 32.67 -10.67 25.35
C ARG A 8 32.56 -11.52 24.05
N TRP A 9 33.34 -11.16 23.02
CA TRP A 9 33.85 -12.00 21.90
C TRP A 9 33.20 -11.81 20.51
N GLY A 10 33.85 -10.98 19.69
CA GLY A 10 33.99 -11.18 18.25
C GLY A 10 35.47 -11.35 17.85
N ARG A 11 35.75 -12.13 16.80
CA ARG A 11 37.04 -12.50 16.15
C ARG A 11 36.69 -13.19 14.82
N LEU A 12 37.46 -13.29 13.73
CA LEU A 12 38.76 -12.80 13.17
C LEU A 12 38.67 -13.07 11.63
N LEU A 13 39.50 -12.62 10.67
CA LEU A 13 40.76 -11.85 10.58
C LEU A 13 40.53 -10.54 9.74
N SER A 14 41.42 -9.58 9.49
CA SER A 14 42.90 -9.38 9.59
C SER A 14 43.79 -9.77 8.39
N SER A 15 44.14 -8.79 7.55
CA SER A 15 45.43 -8.70 6.83
C SER A 15 46.03 -7.28 6.97
N ARG A 16 47.35 -7.15 6.77
CA ARG A 16 48.17 -5.91 6.90
C ARG A 16 48.41 -5.27 5.51
N SER A 17 48.98 -4.06 5.33
CA SER A 17 50.00 -3.36 6.13
C SER A 17 50.07 -1.83 5.99
N GLU A 18 50.73 -1.22 6.97
CA GLU A 18 51.61 -0.03 6.98
C GLU A 18 51.96 0.62 5.60
N ALA A 19 52.14 1.94 5.45
CA ALA A 19 52.50 2.98 6.44
C ALA A 19 52.02 4.40 6.05
N SER A 20 52.03 5.34 7.00
CA SER A 20 51.88 6.79 6.73
C SER A 20 53.16 7.55 7.04
N CYS A 21 53.51 8.54 6.21
CA CYS A 21 54.53 9.54 6.50
C CYS A 21 54.05 10.91 5.99
N SER A 22 54.30 11.98 6.74
CA SER A 22 53.72 13.30 6.49
C SER A 22 54.67 14.26 5.78
N SER A 23 54.15 15.08 4.87
CA SER A 23 54.80 16.34 4.48
C SER A 23 53.76 17.41 4.12
N SER A 24 53.91 18.59 4.71
CA SER A 24 52.95 19.69 4.66
C SER A 24 52.95 20.42 3.31
N THR A 25 51.77 20.72 2.76
CA THR A 25 51.63 21.68 1.65
C THR A 25 51.37 23.10 2.18
N VAL A 26 52.11 24.09 1.68
CA VAL A 26 52.00 25.49 2.11
C VAL A 26 50.77 26.17 1.49
N ARG A 27 50.01 26.92 2.29
CA ARG A 27 48.92 27.78 1.81
C ARG A 27 49.48 29.09 1.25
N PHE A 28 48.96 29.52 0.10
CA PHE A 28 48.84 30.93 -0.23
C PHE A 28 47.37 31.29 -0.49
N ARG A 29 46.95 32.45 0.01
CA ARG A 29 45.63 33.05 -0.22
C ARG A 29 45.80 34.22 -1.19
N LEU A 30 44.95 34.26 -2.22
CA LEU A 30 44.42 35.40 -2.97
C LEU A 30 43.35 34.79 -3.92
N GLY A 31 42.22 35.40 -4.23
CA GLY A 31 41.75 36.74 -3.87
C GLY A 31 40.82 37.30 -4.95
N SER A 32 39.69 36.63 -5.22
CA SER A 32 38.69 37.07 -6.21
C SER A 32 38.10 38.44 -5.84
N PRO A 33 37.62 39.25 -6.82
CA PRO A 33 36.21 39.09 -7.23
C PRO A 33 35.83 39.44 -8.69
N LEU A 34 34.66 38.90 -9.12
CA LEU A 34 33.66 39.44 -10.06
C LEU A 34 33.96 39.66 -11.57
N LEU A 35 33.36 38.76 -12.38
CA LEU A 35 32.50 38.95 -13.58
C LEU A 35 32.04 40.39 -13.98
N PRO A 36 31.56 40.61 -15.23
CA PRO A 36 32.07 40.15 -16.54
C PRO A 36 32.01 41.25 -17.64
N LEU A 37 32.50 40.98 -18.85
CA LEU A 37 31.99 41.65 -20.06
C LEU A 37 32.12 40.76 -21.30
N LEU A 38 31.05 40.68 -22.11
CA LEU A 38 30.97 39.90 -23.34
C LEU A 38 30.46 40.82 -24.47
N LEU A 39 31.22 40.97 -25.55
CA LEU A 39 30.72 41.43 -26.86
C LEU A 39 31.77 41.10 -27.95
N GLY A 40 31.30 40.65 -29.10
CA GLY A 40 32.12 39.86 -30.03
C GLY A 40 33.03 40.64 -30.98
N LEU A 41 34.04 39.94 -31.49
CA LEU A 41 34.76 40.24 -32.73
C LEU A 41 34.63 39.01 -33.67
N PRO A 42 34.54 39.21 -34.99
CA PRO A 42 34.23 38.13 -35.93
C PRO A 42 35.42 37.23 -36.29
N LEU A 43 35.11 36.07 -36.86
CA LEU A 43 36.07 35.12 -37.42
C LEU A 43 37.04 35.79 -38.42
N ALA A 44 38.34 35.65 -38.15
CA ALA A 44 39.39 35.80 -39.15
C ALA A 44 39.90 34.40 -39.52
N ALA A 45 39.57 33.94 -40.73
CA ALA A 45 40.00 32.63 -41.21
C ALA A 45 41.43 32.67 -41.78
N GLY A 46 42.14 31.54 -41.70
CA GLY A 46 43.23 31.23 -42.63
C GLY A 46 44.60 31.84 -42.34
N LEU A 47 45.19 31.53 -41.17
CA LEU A 47 46.65 31.44 -41.04
C LEU A 47 47.03 30.09 -40.43
N GLY A 48 47.26 29.10 -41.30
CA GLY A 48 48.01 27.91 -40.92
C GLY A 48 49.48 28.27 -40.68
N PRO A 49 50.23 27.48 -39.87
CA PRO A 49 51.64 27.76 -39.64
C PRO A 49 52.42 27.65 -40.96
N THR A 50 53.11 28.73 -41.35
CA THR A 50 54.10 28.69 -42.42
C THR A 50 55.24 27.77 -41.98
N ARG A 51 55.18 26.52 -42.44
CA ARG A 51 56.17 25.47 -42.16
C ARG A 51 57.56 25.99 -42.53
N ALA A 52 58.52 25.90 -41.61
CA ALA A 52 59.91 26.16 -41.95
C ALA A 52 60.34 25.17 -43.05
N GLN A 53 60.94 25.68 -44.13
CA GLN A 53 61.35 24.85 -45.27
C GLN A 53 62.40 23.82 -44.81
N ALA A 54 62.28 22.58 -45.27
CA ALA A 54 63.17 21.51 -44.87
C ALA A 54 64.60 21.77 -45.38
N GLN A 55 65.56 21.87 -44.47
CA GLN A 55 66.99 21.85 -44.80
C GLN A 55 67.44 20.40 -45.03
N VAL A 56 68.24 20.17 -46.08
CA VAL A 56 68.73 18.84 -46.44
C VAL A 56 70.16 18.65 -45.97
N ALA A 57 70.44 17.54 -45.30
CA ALA A 57 71.80 17.10 -44.98
C ALA A 57 72.22 15.99 -45.96
N CYS A 58 73.23 16.25 -46.79
CA CYS A 58 73.74 15.31 -47.79
C CYS A 58 74.78 14.34 -47.17
N THR A 59 74.45 13.74 -46.04
CA THR A 59 75.40 12.94 -45.23
C THR A 59 75.56 11.49 -45.71
N THR A 60 74.58 10.94 -46.43
CA THR A 60 74.59 9.58 -46.96
C THR A 60 74.03 9.58 -48.38
N ALA A 61 74.75 8.97 -49.33
CA ALA A 61 74.26 8.76 -50.68
C ALA A 61 73.38 7.50 -50.77
N ASN A 62 72.40 7.52 -51.68
CA ASN A 62 71.65 6.36 -52.13
C ASN A 62 72.57 5.36 -52.85
N SER A 63 72.08 4.13 -53.06
CA SER A 63 72.80 3.08 -53.82
C SER A 63 73.05 3.41 -55.30
N ASP A 64 72.35 4.42 -55.84
CA ASP A 64 72.55 4.99 -57.18
C ASP A 64 73.46 6.24 -57.18
N GLY A 65 74.08 6.58 -56.04
CA GLY A 65 74.96 7.75 -55.87
C GLY A 65 74.22 9.09 -55.73
N SER A 66 72.89 9.12 -55.81
CA SER A 66 72.10 10.34 -55.60
C SER A 66 71.89 10.66 -54.12
N TYR A 67 71.49 11.89 -53.81
CA TYR A 67 71.09 12.32 -52.46
C TYR A 67 69.60 12.66 -52.44
N THR A 68 68.85 12.05 -51.52
CA THR A 68 67.39 12.27 -51.43
C THR A 68 67.07 13.64 -50.85
N VAL A 69 66.22 14.40 -51.54
CA VAL A 69 65.73 15.72 -51.13
C VAL A 69 64.21 15.68 -50.91
N PRO A 70 63.66 16.32 -49.86
CA PRO A 70 62.22 16.40 -49.64
C PRO A 70 61.48 16.98 -50.85
N SER A 71 60.24 16.54 -51.04
CA SER A 71 59.36 17.03 -52.11
C SER A 71 58.98 18.51 -51.97
N ASP A 72 59.17 19.11 -50.78
CA ASP A 72 59.04 20.53 -50.45
C ASP A 72 60.39 21.29 -50.32
N TRP A 73 61.52 20.71 -50.74
CA TRP A 73 62.83 21.39 -50.70
C TRP A 73 62.87 22.64 -51.60
N ALA A 74 63.34 23.75 -51.04
CA ALA A 74 63.26 25.08 -51.67
C ALA A 74 64.04 25.22 -53.00
N LEU A 75 65.03 24.36 -53.25
CA LEU A 75 65.83 24.34 -54.48
C LEU A 75 65.42 23.24 -55.48
N LYS A 76 64.33 22.51 -55.21
CA LYS A 76 63.77 21.56 -56.19
C LYS A 76 63.20 22.34 -57.40
N PRO A 77 63.66 22.10 -58.64
CA PRO A 77 63.16 22.82 -59.80
C PRO A 77 61.67 22.60 -60.06
N SER A 78 61.00 23.62 -60.60
CA SER A 78 59.57 23.55 -60.92
C SER A 78 59.29 22.50 -62.00
N GLY A 79 58.31 21.63 -61.75
CA GLY A 79 57.96 20.52 -62.63
C GLY A 79 58.67 19.19 -62.35
N VAL A 80 59.69 19.15 -61.49
CA VAL A 80 60.34 17.88 -61.09
C VAL A 80 59.44 17.13 -60.09
N ALA A 81 59.03 15.92 -60.50
CA ALA A 81 58.15 15.03 -59.73
C ALA A 81 58.89 14.23 -58.64
N GLY A 82 58.14 13.63 -57.72
CA GLY A 82 58.69 12.67 -56.75
C GLY A 82 59.35 11.48 -57.45
N GLY A 83 60.48 11.01 -56.91
CA GLY A 83 61.32 9.95 -57.48
C GLY A 83 62.30 10.38 -58.56
N ALA A 84 62.14 11.55 -59.18
CA ALA A 84 62.98 12.02 -60.28
C ALA A 84 64.32 12.63 -59.80
N THR A 85 65.33 12.61 -60.67
CA THR A 85 66.70 13.11 -60.42
C THR A 85 67.00 14.42 -61.15
N PHE A 86 67.88 15.24 -60.56
CA PHE A 86 68.35 16.52 -61.15
C PHE A 86 69.70 16.97 -60.58
N ARG A 87 70.33 17.96 -61.19
CA ARG A 87 71.47 18.72 -60.64
C ARG A 87 71.24 20.23 -60.65
N LEU A 88 72.00 20.95 -59.83
CA LEU A 88 72.03 22.40 -59.74
C LEU A 88 73.38 22.96 -60.22
N LEU A 89 73.31 24.00 -61.03
CA LEU A 89 74.43 24.74 -61.61
C LEU A 89 74.39 26.21 -61.14
N PHE A 90 75.53 26.75 -60.75
CA PHE A 90 75.70 28.19 -60.56
C PHE A 90 77.06 28.68 -61.07
N VAL A 91 77.21 30.00 -61.17
CA VAL A 91 78.49 30.69 -61.41
C VAL A 91 78.87 31.48 -60.16
N THR A 92 80.11 31.35 -59.68
CA THR A 92 80.54 32.02 -58.44
C THR A 92 80.39 33.54 -58.54
N SER A 93 79.78 34.19 -57.54
CA SER A 93 79.70 35.67 -57.52
C SER A 93 81.05 36.34 -57.28
N THR A 94 81.96 35.63 -56.60
CA THR A 94 83.37 36.02 -56.48
C THR A 94 84.21 35.41 -57.60
N THR A 95 85.43 35.92 -57.77
CA THR A 95 86.35 35.53 -58.85
C THR A 95 87.67 35.03 -58.28
N ARG A 96 88.38 34.19 -59.05
CA ARG A 96 89.75 33.75 -58.75
C ARG A 96 90.59 33.71 -60.02
N ASP A 97 91.91 33.83 -59.86
CA ASP A 97 92.90 33.46 -60.89
C ASP A 97 92.82 31.97 -61.27
N ALA A 98 93.44 31.63 -62.41
CA ALA A 98 93.54 30.27 -62.95
C ALA A 98 94.97 29.68 -62.87
N THR A 99 95.75 30.05 -61.85
CA THR A 99 97.17 29.65 -61.72
C THR A 99 97.41 28.35 -60.94
N ALA A 100 96.43 27.85 -60.18
CA ALA A 100 96.57 26.60 -59.43
C ALA A 100 96.53 25.37 -60.35
N THR A 101 97.48 24.46 -60.17
CA THR A 101 97.65 23.23 -60.97
C THR A 101 96.78 22.05 -60.52
N ASP A 102 96.33 22.07 -59.26
CA ASP A 102 95.45 21.06 -58.69
C ASP A 102 93.98 21.46 -58.82
N ILE A 103 93.16 20.56 -59.37
CA ILE A 103 91.71 20.76 -59.53
C ILE A 103 91.01 20.92 -58.17
N ALA A 104 91.54 20.30 -57.11
CA ALA A 104 91.00 20.41 -55.76
C ALA A 104 90.97 21.86 -55.25
N THR A 105 91.93 22.70 -55.66
CA THR A 105 91.95 24.13 -55.30
C THR A 105 90.72 24.88 -55.82
N TYR A 106 90.21 24.50 -56.99
CA TYR A 106 89.01 25.10 -57.58
C TYR A 106 87.72 24.43 -57.05
N ASN A 107 87.76 23.13 -56.73
CA ASN A 107 86.67 22.46 -56.02
C ASN A 107 86.41 23.15 -54.66
N THR A 108 87.43 23.33 -53.82
CA THR A 108 87.28 24.06 -52.54
C THR A 108 86.76 25.47 -52.75
N PHE A 109 87.22 26.20 -53.77
CA PHE A 109 86.72 27.53 -54.09
C PHE A 109 85.21 27.54 -54.40
N VAL A 110 84.69 26.59 -55.20
CA VAL A 110 83.25 26.53 -55.49
C VAL A 110 82.43 25.95 -54.33
N GLN A 111 83.00 25.04 -53.53
CA GLN A 111 82.37 24.49 -52.32
C GLN A 111 82.16 25.60 -51.28
N ASP A 112 83.17 26.43 -51.04
CA ASP A 112 83.09 27.57 -50.14
C ASP A 112 82.12 28.67 -50.64
N ARG A 113 81.81 28.71 -51.95
CA ARG A 113 80.67 29.49 -52.46
C ARG A 113 79.34 28.80 -52.21
N ALA A 114 79.21 27.50 -52.52
CA ALA A 114 77.97 26.75 -52.34
C ALA A 114 77.47 26.83 -50.87
N LYS A 115 78.38 26.71 -49.89
CA LYS A 115 78.10 26.83 -48.45
C LYS A 115 77.75 28.25 -48.01
N ALA A 116 78.35 29.27 -48.64
CA ALA A 116 78.12 30.68 -48.36
C ALA A 116 76.98 31.31 -49.19
N GLY A 117 76.24 30.49 -49.94
CA GLY A 117 75.19 30.92 -50.86
C GLY A 117 73.77 30.72 -50.30
N HIS A 118 72.92 30.02 -51.06
CA HIS A 118 71.52 29.82 -50.71
C HIS A 118 71.35 28.92 -49.48
N SER A 119 70.64 29.39 -48.45
CA SER A 119 70.40 28.75 -47.13
C SER A 119 69.68 27.39 -47.11
N ALA A 120 69.43 26.81 -48.29
CA ALA A 120 68.83 25.49 -48.50
C ALA A 120 69.88 24.45 -48.96
N VAL A 121 71.08 24.89 -49.38
CA VAL A 121 72.31 24.09 -49.43
C VAL A 121 72.91 24.14 -48.02
N THR A 122 73.01 23.01 -47.34
CA THR A 122 73.75 22.92 -46.06
C THR A 122 75.24 22.66 -46.33
N ASP A 123 76.10 22.82 -45.33
CA ASP A 123 77.53 22.53 -45.44
C ASP A 123 77.82 21.16 -46.10
N SER A 124 77.13 20.13 -45.62
CA SER A 124 77.24 18.75 -46.14
C SER A 124 76.85 18.59 -47.62
N CYS A 125 75.97 19.45 -48.15
CA CYS A 125 75.62 19.48 -49.57
C CYS A 125 76.54 20.41 -50.37
N GLY A 126 77.04 21.48 -49.76
CA GLY A 126 77.95 22.44 -50.36
C GLY A 126 79.35 21.87 -50.60
N ASP A 127 79.86 21.05 -49.67
CA ASP A 127 81.13 20.32 -49.81
C ASP A 127 81.13 19.28 -50.95
N LEU A 128 79.95 18.93 -51.49
CA LEU A 128 79.81 18.02 -52.63
C LEU A 128 79.79 18.72 -53.99
N PHE A 129 79.72 20.06 -54.04
CA PHE A 129 79.84 20.79 -55.31
C PHE A 129 81.25 20.65 -55.87
N LYS A 130 81.36 20.66 -57.20
CA LYS A 130 82.63 20.55 -57.92
C LYS A 130 82.71 21.54 -59.07
N VAL A 131 83.91 21.98 -59.42
CA VAL A 131 84.12 22.96 -60.49
C VAL A 131 83.92 22.31 -61.86
N VAL A 132 83.22 22.99 -62.77
CA VAL A 132 83.17 22.58 -64.18
C VAL A 132 84.38 23.16 -64.92
N GLY A 133 85.57 22.66 -64.58
CA GLY A 133 86.84 23.11 -65.13
C GLY A 133 87.89 22.00 -65.24
N SER A 134 88.86 22.17 -66.13
CA SER A 134 89.92 21.19 -66.40
C SER A 134 91.31 21.75 -66.07
N THR A 135 92.14 20.97 -65.40
CA THR A 135 93.60 21.18 -65.34
C THR A 135 94.30 20.35 -66.41
N SER A 136 95.64 20.34 -66.45
CA SER A 136 96.40 19.42 -67.31
C SER A 136 96.28 17.94 -66.89
N ALA A 137 95.76 17.65 -65.69
CA ALA A 137 95.66 16.31 -65.14
C ALA A 137 94.21 15.76 -65.04
N VAL A 138 93.20 16.65 -65.00
CA VAL A 138 91.80 16.27 -64.77
C VAL A 138 90.88 17.02 -65.74
N ASN A 139 89.98 16.28 -66.41
CA ASN A 139 88.93 16.83 -67.27
C ASN A 139 87.74 17.31 -66.44
N ALA A 140 87.07 18.40 -66.85
CA ALA A 140 85.91 18.96 -66.17
C ALA A 140 84.80 17.93 -65.91
N ARG A 141 84.42 17.15 -66.92
CA ARG A 141 83.37 16.13 -66.78
C ARG A 141 83.75 14.97 -65.85
N ALA A 142 85.03 14.60 -65.82
CA ALA A 142 85.55 13.55 -64.93
C ALA A 142 85.79 14.07 -63.50
N ASN A 143 85.97 15.39 -63.33
CA ASN A 143 85.90 16.02 -62.02
C ASN A 143 84.46 15.97 -61.49
N THR A 144 83.47 16.37 -62.29
CA THR A 144 82.07 16.58 -61.88
C THR A 144 81.18 15.33 -61.91
N ASP A 145 81.72 14.15 -62.19
CA ASP A 145 80.99 12.89 -62.35
C ASP A 145 79.86 13.01 -63.40
N SER A 146 80.18 13.59 -64.56
CA SER A 146 79.26 13.84 -65.68
C SER A 146 79.83 13.35 -67.02
N GLU A 147 80.48 12.19 -67.02
CA GLU A 147 80.76 11.44 -68.23
C GLU A 147 79.50 10.69 -68.72
N SER A 148 79.47 10.26 -69.97
CA SER A 148 78.29 9.64 -70.61
C SER A 148 77.97 8.20 -70.15
N THR A 149 78.48 7.81 -68.98
CA THR A 149 78.28 6.52 -68.30
C THR A 149 77.73 6.69 -66.90
N ASP A 150 77.63 7.92 -66.40
CA ASP A 150 77.18 8.25 -65.05
C ASP A 150 75.63 8.31 -64.97
N THR A 151 75.08 8.58 -63.79
CA THR A 151 73.63 8.70 -63.58
C THR A 151 73.07 9.96 -64.22
N ASP A 152 72.74 9.86 -65.51
CA ASP A 152 72.29 10.95 -66.38
C ASP A 152 71.09 11.72 -65.79
N ALA A 153 71.20 13.04 -65.72
CA ALA A 153 70.25 13.89 -65.01
C ALA A 153 70.20 15.30 -65.59
N ALA A 154 68.99 15.87 -65.65
CA ALA A 154 68.77 17.24 -66.10
C ALA A 154 69.45 18.26 -65.16
N ILE A 155 70.11 19.25 -65.76
CA ILE A 155 70.88 20.27 -65.05
C ILE A 155 70.08 21.57 -65.06
N TYR A 156 69.85 22.14 -63.89
CA TYR A 156 69.11 23.39 -63.71
C TYR A 156 70.00 24.47 -63.14
N TRP A 157 69.78 25.72 -63.54
CA TRP A 157 70.31 26.87 -62.81
C TRP A 157 69.77 26.87 -61.38
N LEU A 158 70.62 27.17 -60.40
CA LEU A 158 70.24 27.23 -58.99
C LEU A 158 69.15 28.30 -58.79
N ASN A 159 67.95 27.86 -58.39
CA ASN A 159 66.73 28.68 -58.38
C ASN A 159 66.43 29.37 -59.74
N GLY A 160 66.54 28.60 -60.83
CA GLY A 160 66.40 29.10 -62.20
C GLY A 160 65.86 28.06 -63.18
N ALA A 161 66.00 28.37 -64.48
CA ALA A 161 65.55 27.51 -65.57
C ALA A 161 66.44 26.27 -65.74
N LYS A 162 65.94 25.25 -66.45
CA LYS A 162 66.76 24.14 -66.94
C LYS A 162 67.87 24.70 -67.86
N ALA A 163 69.11 24.29 -67.61
CA ALA A 163 70.30 24.72 -68.36
C ALA A 163 70.69 23.71 -69.44
N ALA A 164 70.49 22.41 -69.16
CA ALA A 164 70.64 21.32 -70.12
C ALA A 164 69.69 20.15 -69.78
N ASP A 165 69.23 19.42 -70.79
CA ASP A 165 68.36 18.24 -70.62
C ASP A 165 69.08 17.08 -69.94
N ASN A 166 70.38 16.90 -70.21
CA ASN A 166 71.19 15.79 -69.72
C ASN A 166 72.71 16.08 -69.84
N TYR A 167 73.57 15.12 -69.50
CA TYR A 167 75.03 15.33 -69.55
C TYR A 167 75.60 15.45 -70.98
N ALA A 168 74.87 14.97 -72.01
CA ALA A 168 75.30 15.13 -73.40
C ALA A 168 75.03 16.56 -73.92
N ASP A 169 73.79 17.06 -73.74
CA ASP A 169 73.39 18.42 -74.09
C ASP A 169 74.17 19.50 -73.30
N PHE A 170 74.60 19.16 -72.08
CA PHE A 170 75.50 20.03 -71.31
C PHE A 170 76.86 20.26 -72.02
N TYR A 171 77.31 19.33 -72.87
CA TYR A 171 78.66 19.33 -73.47
C TYR A 171 78.70 19.35 -75.01
N ASP A 172 77.57 19.32 -75.70
CA ASP A 172 77.49 19.31 -77.17
C ASP A 172 77.37 20.69 -77.84
N ARG A 173 76.97 21.71 -77.05
CA ARG A 173 76.74 23.15 -77.37
C ARG A 173 75.28 23.58 -77.60
N SER A 174 74.25 22.87 -77.10
CA SER A 174 72.84 23.30 -77.26
C SER A 174 72.08 23.81 -76.01
N TRP A 175 72.79 24.19 -74.93
CA TRP A 175 72.21 24.66 -73.64
C TRP A 175 70.86 25.40 -73.75
N ASP A 176 69.82 24.77 -73.19
CA ASP A 176 68.44 25.29 -73.09
C ASP A 176 68.34 26.70 -72.49
N SER A 177 69.27 27.08 -71.61
CA SER A 177 69.25 28.41 -71.00
C SER A 177 70.62 28.94 -70.58
N ALA A 178 70.92 30.15 -71.04
CA ALA A 178 72.01 31.00 -70.54
C ALA A 178 71.58 31.93 -69.37
N ALA A 179 70.46 31.64 -68.69
CA ALA A 179 69.92 32.49 -67.62
C ALA A 179 70.71 32.37 -66.29
N VAL A 180 71.95 32.89 -66.29
CA VAL A 180 72.96 32.78 -65.23
C VAL A 180 72.39 32.98 -63.82
N ARG A 181 72.81 32.12 -62.89
CA ARG A 181 72.55 32.24 -61.44
C ARG A 181 73.83 32.19 -60.62
N ASP A 182 73.87 32.96 -59.54
CA ASP A 182 74.92 32.89 -58.53
C ASP A 182 74.65 31.78 -57.49
N GLU A 183 75.59 31.55 -56.56
CA GLU A 183 75.43 30.56 -55.48
C GLU A 183 74.23 30.83 -54.55
N SER A 184 73.66 32.04 -54.57
CA SER A 184 72.47 32.44 -53.80
C SER A 184 71.17 32.33 -54.61
N GLY A 185 71.25 31.96 -55.89
CA GLY A 185 70.10 31.87 -56.79
C GLY A 185 69.65 33.22 -57.38
N ASN A 186 70.46 34.27 -57.28
CA ASN A 186 70.17 35.56 -57.90
C ASN A 186 70.55 35.57 -59.38
N SER A 187 69.88 36.40 -60.18
CA SER A 187 70.23 36.59 -61.61
C SER A 187 71.49 37.44 -61.75
N SER A 188 72.53 36.90 -62.40
CA SER A 188 73.83 37.57 -62.55
C SER A 188 74.06 38.04 -64.00
N SER A 189 73.46 39.17 -64.37
CA SER A 189 73.51 39.74 -65.74
C SER A 189 74.80 40.52 -66.07
N SER A 190 75.85 40.35 -65.27
CA SER A 190 77.14 41.06 -65.39
C SER A 190 78.34 40.12 -65.58
N VAL A 191 78.09 38.82 -65.75
CA VAL A 191 79.11 37.82 -66.05
C VAL A 191 78.99 37.39 -67.51
N THR A 192 79.99 37.72 -68.32
CA THR A 192 80.13 37.26 -69.71
C THR A 192 81.08 36.06 -69.84
N PHE A 193 82.13 36.01 -69.02
CA PHE A 193 83.21 35.02 -69.14
C PHE A 193 83.44 34.27 -67.83
N VAL A 194 83.72 32.96 -67.94
CA VAL A 194 83.89 32.03 -66.83
C VAL A 194 85.14 31.18 -67.06
N TRP A 195 85.95 30.94 -66.04
CA TRP A 195 87.13 30.07 -66.12
C TRP A 195 86.74 28.61 -66.26
N THR A 196 87.33 27.91 -67.25
CA THR A 196 87.01 26.50 -67.53
C THR A 196 88.22 25.64 -67.87
N GLY A 197 89.29 26.19 -68.45
CA GLY A 197 90.44 25.39 -68.91
C GLY A 197 90.09 24.31 -69.96
N SER A 198 88.89 24.34 -70.56
CA SER A 198 88.31 23.17 -71.25
C SER A 198 88.01 23.40 -72.73
N TYR A 199 88.00 22.33 -73.51
CA TYR A 199 87.22 22.27 -74.74
C TYR A 199 85.72 22.20 -74.41
N PHE A 200 84.86 22.41 -75.41
CA PHE A 200 83.41 22.43 -75.25
C PHE A 200 82.82 21.12 -74.67
N ASN A 201 83.45 19.99 -74.99
CA ASN A 201 83.07 18.63 -74.59
C ASN A 201 83.63 18.20 -73.21
N GLY A 202 83.97 19.17 -72.35
CA GLY A 202 84.43 18.94 -70.98
C GLY A 202 85.84 18.33 -70.82
N THR A 203 86.64 18.18 -71.88
CA THR A 203 88.05 17.74 -71.76
C THR A 203 89.00 18.92 -71.63
N ALA A 204 90.19 18.69 -71.06
CA ALA A 204 91.23 19.71 -70.93
C ALA A 204 91.62 20.34 -72.28
N HIS A 205 91.67 21.67 -72.30
CA HIS A 205 92.17 22.45 -73.45
C HIS A 205 93.69 22.34 -73.55
N SER A 206 94.29 22.72 -74.68
CA SER A 206 95.73 23.02 -74.79
C SER A 206 96.18 24.25 -73.98
N SER A 207 95.31 24.79 -73.13
CA SER A 207 95.50 25.96 -72.27
C SER A 207 94.61 25.80 -71.02
N PRO A 208 94.87 24.78 -70.19
CA PRO A 208 93.99 24.43 -69.08
C PRO A 208 94.15 25.38 -67.89
N LEU A 209 93.39 25.15 -66.82
CA LEU A 209 93.68 25.76 -65.53
C LEU A 209 95.05 25.28 -65.02
N GLY A 210 95.79 26.14 -64.31
CA GLY A 210 97.12 25.83 -63.76
C GLY A 210 98.32 26.17 -64.65
N THR A 211 98.10 26.85 -65.78
CA THR A 211 99.20 27.39 -66.59
C THR A 211 99.81 28.66 -65.99
N THR A 212 101.08 28.92 -66.25
CA THR A 212 101.78 30.16 -65.87
C THR A 212 101.60 31.32 -66.86
N THR A 213 100.92 31.10 -67.99
CA THR A 213 100.75 32.09 -69.06
C THR A 213 99.27 32.41 -69.31
N GLU A 214 98.53 31.48 -69.92
CA GLU A 214 97.14 31.64 -70.35
C GLU A 214 96.29 30.39 -70.12
N ALA A 215 95.08 30.60 -69.58
CA ALA A 215 94.06 29.57 -69.43
C ALA A 215 92.86 29.85 -70.37
N ARG A 216 91.96 28.87 -70.49
CA ARG A 216 90.76 28.93 -71.34
C ARG A 216 89.54 29.47 -70.59
N LEU A 217 88.89 30.49 -71.16
CA LEU A 217 87.58 31.00 -70.74
C LEU A 217 86.46 30.41 -71.61
N GLY A 218 85.31 30.12 -71.01
CA GLY A 218 84.03 30.00 -71.70
C GLY A 218 83.34 31.37 -71.82
N ASN A 219 82.38 31.51 -72.76
CA ASN A 219 81.51 32.67 -72.88
C ASN A 219 80.07 32.22 -72.61
N ILE A 220 79.45 32.75 -71.56
CA ILE A 220 78.13 32.32 -71.08
C ILE A 220 76.96 32.99 -71.82
N GLU A 221 77.20 34.11 -72.48
CA GLU A 221 76.21 34.81 -73.32
C GLU A 221 76.02 34.13 -74.69
N ASP A 222 76.92 33.21 -75.06
CA ASP A 222 76.83 32.36 -76.25
C ASP A 222 76.57 30.90 -75.82
N THR A 223 75.32 30.44 -75.93
CA THR A 223 74.93 29.04 -75.62
C THR A 223 75.69 28.00 -76.43
N ASN A 224 76.33 28.40 -77.54
CA ASN A 224 77.17 27.51 -78.35
C ASN A 224 78.62 27.41 -77.81
N ARG A 225 79.01 28.24 -76.83
CA ARG A 225 80.38 28.34 -76.28
C ARG A 225 80.48 28.51 -74.74
N PRO A 226 79.55 27.99 -73.92
CA PRO A 226 79.55 28.19 -72.46
C PRO A 226 80.85 27.74 -71.81
N PHE A 227 81.52 26.71 -72.38
CA PHE A 227 82.78 26.18 -71.87
C PHE A 227 84.06 26.60 -72.59
N SER A 228 84.02 27.11 -73.83
CA SER A 228 85.26 27.28 -74.60
C SER A 228 85.20 28.35 -75.68
N HIS A 229 85.63 29.57 -75.34
CA HIS A 229 85.58 30.74 -76.21
C HIS A 229 86.97 31.28 -76.60
N LEU A 230 87.74 31.79 -75.62
CA LEU A 230 89.05 32.42 -75.86
C LEU A 230 90.07 32.08 -74.76
N ASN A 231 91.34 32.36 -75.05
CA ASN A 231 92.42 32.29 -74.06
C ASN A 231 92.65 33.67 -73.45
N LEU A 232 93.01 33.72 -72.18
CA LEU A 232 93.42 34.95 -71.49
C LEU A 232 94.46 34.62 -70.41
N SER A 233 95.23 35.62 -69.95
CA SER A 233 96.26 35.36 -68.95
C SER A 233 95.68 34.74 -67.67
N SER A 234 96.27 33.63 -67.22
CA SER A 234 95.82 32.88 -66.03
C SER A 234 95.92 33.70 -64.73
N SER A 235 96.70 34.78 -64.73
CA SER A 235 96.78 35.78 -63.66
C SER A 235 95.52 36.64 -63.48
N LYS A 236 94.52 36.54 -64.36
CA LYS A 236 93.28 37.32 -64.30
C LYS A 236 92.20 36.62 -63.50
N SER A 237 91.47 37.39 -62.71
CA SER A 237 90.39 36.88 -61.86
C SER A 237 89.08 36.81 -62.63
N TYR A 238 88.52 35.62 -62.78
CA TYR A 238 87.18 35.37 -63.36
C TYR A 238 86.40 34.40 -62.46
N PRO A 239 85.05 34.35 -62.56
CA PRO A 239 84.26 33.38 -61.81
C PRO A 239 84.38 31.97 -62.42
N PHE A 240 83.84 30.99 -61.73
CA PHE A 240 83.84 29.57 -62.12
C PHE A 240 82.42 28.99 -62.11
N TYR A 241 82.16 27.99 -62.98
CA TYR A 241 80.96 27.16 -62.88
C TYR A 241 81.09 26.15 -61.74
N ALA A 242 80.02 25.96 -60.99
CA ALA A 242 79.90 24.97 -59.93
C ALA A 242 78.70 24.04 -60.21
N LEU A 243 78.93 22.73 -60.23
CA LEU A 243 77.87 21.72 -60.42
C LEU A 243 77.71 20.88 -59.15
N SER A 244 76.47 20.58 -58.80
CA SER A 244 76.11 19.77 -57.63
C SER A 244 76.34 18.26 -57.84
N PRO A 245 76.28 17.44 -56.77
CA PRO A 245 75.93 16.02 -56.90
C PRO A 245 74.52 15.83 -57.48
N VAL A 246 74.15 14.60 -57.82
CA VAL A 246 72.76 14.25 -58.23
C VAL A 246 71.84 14.30 -57.01
N PHE A 247 70.77 15.08 -57.09
CA PHE A 247 69.66 15.08 -56.13
C PHE A 247 68.51 14.22 -56.66
N LYS A 248 67.75 13.59 -55.76
CA LYS A 248 66.60 12.75 -56.06
C LYS A 248 65.41 13.13 -55.19
N VAL A 249 64.26 13.45 -55.78
CA VAL A 249 63.09 13.92 -55.00
C VAL A 249 62.46 12.75 -54.26
N ASP A 250 62.14 12.94 -52.98
CA ASP A 250 61.36 11.98 -52.19
C ASP A 250 59.97 11.69 -52.82
N SER A 251 59.56 10.42 -52.81
CA SER A 251 58.24 9.96 -53.26
C SER A 251 57.18 9.96 -52.16
N GLY A 252 57.58 10.04 -50.88
CA GLY A 252 56.71 10.04 -49.72
C GLY A 252 56.36 8.64 -49.18
N SER A 253 56.24 8.55 -47.85
CA SER A 253 55.85 7.35 -47.12
C SER A 253 54.36 7.03 -47.23
N PRO A 254 53.96 5.75 -47.46
CA PRO A 254 52.58 5.31 -47.27
C PRO A 254 52.13 5.50 -45.82
N THR A 255 50.88 5.95 -45.64
CA THR A 255 50.31 6.24 -44.32
C THR A 255 49.08 5.37 -44.04
N LEU A 256 49.08 4.66 -42.91
CA LEU A 256 47.91 3.94 -42.39
C LEU A 256 47.05 4.90 -41.55
N THR A 257 45.75 4.99 -41.85
CA THR A 257 44.81 5.89 -41.18
C THR A 257 43.57 5.17 -40.69
N ILE A 258 42.94 5.68 -39.62
CA ILE A 258 41.59 5.34 -39.20
C ILE A 258 40.64 6.50 -39.44
N SER A 259 39.39 6.18 -39.79
CA SER A 259 38.25 7.08 -39.85
C SER A 259 37.07 6.44 -39.11
N GLY A 260 36.24 7.26 -38.48
CA GLY A 260 35.13 6.82 -37.64
C GLY A 260 33.78 7.28 -38.20
N PRO A 261 32.68 6.69 -37.71
CA PRO A 261 31.33 7.10 -38.08
C PRO A 261 30.98 8.44 -37.40
N ALA A 262 30.15 9.24 -38.08
CA ALA A 262 29.66 10.50 -37.52
C ALA A 262 28.97 10.28 -36.16
N SER A 263 29.15 11.21 -35.23
CA SER A 263 28.43 11.23 -33.95
C SER A 263 26.93 11.17 -34.15
N ALA A 264 26.27 10.30 -33.40
CA ALA A 264 24.88 9.92 -33.60
C ALA A 264 24.24 9.53 -32.27
N ASP A 265 22.91 9.48 -32.28
CA ASP A 265 22.09 9.18 -31.12
C ASP A 265 22.13 7.68 -30.78
N GLU A 266 21.73 7.30 -29.57
CA GLU A 266 21.84 5.92 -29.07
C GLU A 266 20.63 5.06 -29.46
N GLY A 267 19.42 5.63 -29.34
CA GLY A 267 18.14 5.03 -29.72
C GLY A 267 17.62 3.95 -28.75
N ASP A 268 16.29 3.83 -28.68
CA ASP A 268 15.56 3.26 -27.54
C ASP A 268 15.98 1.85 -27.05
N ARG A 269 16.36 0.91 -27.95
CA ARG A 269 16.51 -0.54 -27.62
C ARG A 269 17.38 -1.38 -28.58
N ASP A 270 17.36 -1.10 -29.88
CA ASP A 270 17.97 -1.99 -30.89
C ASP A 270 19.43 -1.59 -31.17
N PRO A 271 20.43 -2.47 -30.95
CA PRO A 271 21.83 -2.07 -30.99
C PRO A 271 22.32 -1.53 -32.34
N MET A 272 22.65 -0.24 -32.40
CA MET A 272 23.10 0.42 -33.62
C MET A 272 24.57 0.12 -33.93
N GLN A 273 24.85 -0.52 -35.07
CA GLN A 273 26.21 -0.70 -35.57
C GLN A 273 26.84 0.64 -36.02
N ARG A 274 28.10 0.82 -35.65
CA ARG A 274 28.94 2.00 -35.93
C ARG A 274 30.31 1.52 -36.42
N LEU A 275 30.57 1.67 -37.72
CA LEU A 275 31.77 1.15 -38.41
C LEU A 275 32.91 2.18 -38.44
N PHE A 276 34.12 1.74 -38.08
CA PHE A 276 35.37 2.48 -38.23
C PHE A 276 36.16 1.88 -39.40
N THR A 277 36.53 2.71 -40.38
CA THR A 277 37.24 2.26 -41.59
C THR A 277 38.72 2.58 -41.47
N VAL A 278 39.58 1.58 -41.68
CA VAL A 278 41.05 1.72 -41.74
C VAL A 278 41.50 1.67 -43.20
N GLY A 279 42.54 2.41 -43.57
CA GLY A 279 43.05 2.42 -44.95
C GLY A 279 44.48 2.92 -45.09
N LEU A 280 45.07 2.69 -46.26
CA LEU A 280 46.41 3.17 -46.65
C LEU A 280 46.29 4.23 -47.75
N SER A 281 47.10 5.29 -47.65
CA SER A 281 47.18 6.32 -48.70
C SER A 281 47.79 5.84 -50.03
N SER A 282 48.51 4.72 -50.03
CA SER A 282 48.99 4.04 -51.24
C SER A 282 49.20 2.54 -51.00
N ALA A 283 49.10 1.73 -52.06
CA ALA A 283 49.27 0.29 -52.00
C ALA A 283 50.73 -0.10 -51.72
N VAL A 284 50.95 -1.11 -50.88
CA VAL A 284 52.28 -1.55 -50.43
C VAL A 284 52.60 -2.98 -50.84
N THR A 285 53.89 -3.28 -51.00
CA THR A 285 54.41 -4.57 -51.51
C THR A 285 54.41 -5.72 -50.50
N GLY A 286 54.08 -5.44 -49.24
CA GLY A 286 54.00 -6.42 -48.16
C GLY A 286 52.83 -6.13 -47.23
N LYS A 287 52.41 -7.14 -46.47
CA LYS A 287 51.28 -7.09 -45.53
C LYS A 287 51.50 -6.07 -44.40
N VAL A 288 50.44 -5.37 -44.01
CA VAL A 288 50.39 -4.49 -42.83
C VAL A 288 49.47 -5.10 -41.79
N SER A 289 49.98 -5.34 -40.58
CA SER A 289 49.21 -5.78 -39.41
C SER A 289 49.06 -4.63 -38.42
N TYR A 290 47.85 -4.48 -37.88
CA TYR A 290 47.45 -3.36 -37.03
C TYR A 290 46.43 -3.79 -35.97
N ARG A 291 46.24 -2.94 -34.96
CA ARG A 291 45.19 -3.08 -33.94
C ARG A 291 44.44 -1.78 -33.72
N VAL A 292 43.16 -1.90 -33.38
CA VAL A 292 42.29 -0.77 -33.01
C VAL A 292 41.77 -1.01 -31.59
N CYS A 293 42.03 -0.06 -30.69
CA CYS A 293 41.58 -0.11 -29.30
C CYS A 293 40.54 0.97 -29.02
N PHE A 294 39.46 0.59 -28.34
CA PHE A 294 38.36 1.46 -27.95
C PHE A 294 38.51 1.87 -26.49
N SER A 295 38.15 3.12 -26.23
CA SER A 295 38.30 3.81 -24.94
C SER A 295 37.36 5.02 -24.93
N GLY A 296 37.41 5.89 -23.92
CA GLY A 296 36.63 7.13 -23.87
C GLY A 296 35.91 7.29 -22.54
N THR A 297 34.73 7.90 -22.54
CA THR A 297 33.84 7.93 -21.37
C THR A 297 32.92 6.71 -21.34
N ALA A 298 32.51 6.21 -22.52
CA ALA A 298 31.61 5.08 -22.63
C ALA A 298 32.24 3.77 -22.14
N LYS A 299 31.41 2.97 -21.48
CA LYS A 299 31.74 1.70 -20.82
C LYS A 299 31.57 0.57 -21.82
N LEU A 300 32.65 -0.19 -22.00
CA LEU A 300 32.66 -1.39 -22.82
C LEU A 300 31.86 -2.53 -22.15
N GLY A 301 30.88 -3.05 -22.85
CA GLY A 301 30.07 -4.20 -22.46
C GLY A 301 30.72 -5.55 -22.76
N SER A 302 30.49 -6.53 -21.88
CA SER A 302 31.02 -7.89 -21.98
C SER A 302 30.23 -8.81 -22.94
N GLY A 303 29.06 -8.35 -23.41
CA GLY A 303 28.21 -9.08 -24.37
C GLY A 303 26.84 -9.51 -23.82
N SER A 304 26.52 -9.20 -22.57
CA SER A 304 25.20 -9.40 -21.97
C SER A 304 24.61 -8.06 -21.54
N GLY A 305 23.56 -7.60 -22.24
CA GLY A 305 22.96 -6.27 -22.06
C GLY A 305 22.53 -6.00 -20.62
N SER A 306 23.35 -5.20 -19.94
CA SER A 306 23.13 -4.67 -18.59
C SER A 306 23.03 -3.15 -18.72
N LEU A 307 22.18 -2.52 -17.90
CA LEU A 307 21.91 -1.07 -17.83
C LEU A 307 23.11 -0.27 -17.25
N ALA A 308 24.30 -0.52 -17.78
CA ALA A 308 25.61 0.03 -17.41
C ALA A 308 26.71 -0.40 -18.44
N GLN A 309 26.31 -0.66 -19.69
CA GLN A 309 27.17 -1.11 -20.79
C GLN A 309 26.68 -0.41 -22.05
N ASP A 310 27.48 0.51 -22.57
CA ASP A 310 26.94 1.57 -23.44
C ASP A 310 27.34 1.30 -24.91
N TYR A 311 28.36 0.45 -25.12
CA TYR A 311 28.65 -0.20 -26.40
C TYR A 311 29.31 -1.57 -26.21
N ARG A 312 29.30 -2.40 -27.27
CA ARG A 312 30.14 -3.61 -27.40
C ARG A 312 31.02 -3.53 -28.65
N MET A 313 32.19 -4.16 -28.66
CA MET A 313 33.05 -4.25 -29.86
C MET A 313 32.54 -5.31 -30.84
N GLU A 314 32.69 -5.05 -32.14
CA GLU A 314 32.36 -5.99 -33.22
C GLU A 314 33.46 -6.05 -34.29
N SER A 315 33.66 -7.23 -34.87
CA SER A 315 34.57 -7.47 -36.00
C SER A 315 33.84 -8.31 -37.05
N ASN A 316 33.82 -7.87 -38.31
CA ASN A 316 33.02 -8.49 -39.39
C ASN A 316 31.55 -8.75 -39.01
N GLY A 317 30.95 -7.84 -38.23
CA GLY A 317 29.57 -7.95 -37.73
C GLY A 317 29.34 -8.98 -36.62
N ALA A 318 30.40 -9.61 -36.09
CA ALA A 318 30.33 -10.50 -34.93
C ALA A 318 30.83 -9.79 -33.66
N THR A 319 30.11 -9.95 -32.54
CA THR A 319 30.52 -9.41 -31.24
C THR A 319 31.83 -10.03 -30.74
N VAL A 320 32.75 -9.19 -30.25
CA VAL A 320 34.05 -9.61 -29.70
C VAL A 320 34.15 -9.21 -28.23
N SER A 321 33.91 -10.15 -27.33
CA SER A 321 34.17 -9.99 -25.90
C SER A 321 35.68 -10.09 -25.62
N ASN A 322 36.36 -8.96 -25.41
CA ASN A 322 37.69 -8.93 -24.81
C ASN A 322 37.79 -7.82 -23.76
N GLU A 323 38.50 -8.08 -22.66
CA GLU A 323 38.60 -7.17 -21.51
C GLU A 323 39.68 -6.08 -21.70
N GLU A 324 40.53 -6.19 -22.73
CA GLU A 324 41.58 -5.22 -23.04
C GLU A 324 41.08 -4.04 -23.90
N GLY A 325 39.85 -4.12 -24.42
CA GLY A 325 39.26 -3.10 -25.29
C GLY A 325 39.88 -3.01 -26.68
N CYS A 326 40.55 -4.07 -27.16
CA CYS A 326 41.35 -4.03 -28.39
C CYS A 326 41.00 -5.14 -29.39
N LEU A 327 40.82 -4.77 -30.65
CA LEU A 327 40.81 -5.68 -31.78
C LEU A 327 42.22 -5.70 -32.40
N SER A 328 42.92 -6.81 -32.25
CA SER A 328 44.34 -6.97 -32.63
C SER A 328 44.53 -8.09 -33.65
N GLY A 329 45.63 -8.09 -34.41
CA GLY A 329 45.82 -9.02 -35.53
C GLY A 329 44.93 -8.72 -36.73
N LEU A 330 44.55 -7.44 -36.91
CA LEU A 330 43.83 -6.96 -38.09
C LEU A 330 44.85 -6.73 -39.22
N GLU A 331 44.47 -6.97 -40.48
CA GLU A 331 45.45 -7.11 -41.57
C GLU A 331 44.99 -6.46 -42.87
N LEU A 332 45.93 -5.83 -43.57
CA LEU A 332 45.83 -5.46 -44.99
C LEU A 332 46.82 -6.31 -45.79
N ALA A 333 46.35 -6.95 -46.86
CA ALA A 333 47.19 -7.73 -47.75
C ALA A 333 48.06 -6.83 -48.65
N ALA A 334 49.12 -7.41 -49.22
CA ALA A 334 49.97 -6.70 -50.17
C ALA A 334 49.14 -6.28 -51.40
N GLY A 335 49.19 -4.99 -51.76
CA GLY A 335 48.38 -4.39 -52.82
C GLY A 335 47.06 -3.75 -52.39
N GLU A 336 46.59 -3.96 -51.15
CA GLU A 336 45.34 -3.37 -50.65
C GLU A 336 45.51 -1.94 -50.11
N THR A 337 44.42 -1.16 -50.09
CA THR A 337 44.39 0.23 -49.59
C THR A 337 43.24 0.55 -48.64
N GLY A 338 42.36 -0.40 -48.35
CA GLY A 338 41.24 -0.26 -47.40
C GLY A 338 41.08 -1.54 -46.58
N SER A 339 40.42 -1.46 -45.43
CA SER A 339 40.33 -2.55 -44.47
C SER A 339 39.64 -3.79 -45.02
N GLY A 340 40.38 -4.91 -45.12
CA GLY A 340 39.87 -6.23 -45.47
C GLY A 340 39.03 -6.89 -44.36
N GLN A 341 38.79 -6.19 -43.26
CA GLN A 341 37.87 -6.56 -42.17
C GLN A 341 37.13 -5.32 -41.66
N ASP A 342 35.86 -5.48 -41.33
CA ASP A 342 35.06 -4.43 -40.69
C ASP A 342 35.39 -4.33 -39.20
N VAL A 343 35.78 -3.13 -38.75
CA VAL A 343 36.13 -2.81 -37.36
C VAL A 343 35.03 -1.93 -36.78
N GLY A 344 34.24 -2.44 -35.82
CA GLY A 344 33.04 -1.75 -35.38
C GLY A 344 32.81 -1.76 -33.87
N ILE A 345 31.80 -0.99 -33.49
CA ILE A 345 31.07 -1.17 -32.24
C ILE A 345 29.57 -1.32 -32.56
N ALA A 346 28.82 -1.90 -31.64
CA ALA A 346 27.39 -1.72 -31.57
C ALA A 346 27.06 -0.94 -30.29
N VAL A 347 26.43 0.22 -30.45
CA VAL A 347 25.90 1.05 -29.35
C VAL A 347 24.73 0.32 -28.71
N LEU A 348 24.57 0.45 -27.39
CA LEU A 348 23.59 -0.26 -26.58
C LEU A 348 22.61 0.73 -25.91
N GLY A 349 21.90 1.52 -26.72
CA GLY A 349 20.94 2.51 -26.19
C GLY A 349 19.76 1.88 -25.43
N ASP A 350 19.25 2.60 -24.43
CA ASP A 350 18.09 2.19 -23.62
C ASP A 350 17.02 3.30 -23.46
N LEU A 351 16.47 3.51 -22.25
CA LEU A 351 15.43 4.50 -21.93
C LEU A 351 15.75 5.25 -20.61
N PHE A 352 17.05 5.44 -20.34
CA PHE A 352 17.60 6.13 -19.18
C PHE A 352 18.38 7.38 -19.61
N PRO A 353 17.86 8.59 -19.34
CA PRO A 353 18.58 9.82 -19.63
C PRO A 353 19.92 9.92 -18.89
N GLU A 354 21.01 9.71 -19.62
CA GLU A 354 22.39 10.00 -19.22
C GLU A 354 22.93 11.25 -19.92
N GLY A 355 24.10 11.22 -20.54
CA GLY A 355 24.65 12.42 -21.19
C GLY A 355 25.81 12.12 -22.12
N ASP A 356 25.82 12.81 -23.27
CA ASP A 356 26.72 12.60 -24.42
C ASP A 356 28.07 11.94 -24.09
N GLU A 357 28.15 10.64 -24.39
CA GLU A 357 29.33 9.82 -24.17
C GLU A 357 30.22 9.71 -25.40
N THR A 358 31.45 9.20 -25.21
CA THR A 358 32.46 9.12 -26.26
C THR A 358 33.10 7.76 -26.34
N VAL A 359 33.24 7.26 -27.57
CA VAL A 359 34.07 6.11 -27.93
C VAL A 359 35.24 6.60 -28.79
N VAL A 360 36.44 6.50 -28.25
CA VAL A 360 37.71 6.90 -28.86
C VAL A 360 38.41 5.65 -29.39
N ALA A 361 38.41 5.49 -30.71
CA ALA A 361 39.10 4.42 -31.42
C ALA A 361 40.55 4.84 -31.74
N THR A 362 41.51 4.10 -31.20
CA THR A 362 42.96 4.31 -31.35
C THR A 362 43.58 3.21 -32.19
N LEU A 363 44.04 3.56 -33.38
CA LEU A 363 44.77 2.72 -34.31
C LEU A 363 46.27 2.70 -33.97
N SER A 364 46.89 1.52 -33.99
CA SER A 364 48.34 1.36 -33.92
C SER A 364 48.86 0.25 -34.85
N LEU A 365 50.08 0.43 -35.34
CA LEU A 365 50.78 -0.57 -36.16
C LEU A 365 51.35 -1.69 -35.28
N GLU A 366 51.18 -2.93 -35.71
CA GLU A 366 51.81 -4.11 -35.09
C GLU A 366 53.01 -4.59 -35.93
N ALA A 367 52.88 -4.60 -37.26
CA ALA A 367 53.96 -4.84 -38.21
C ALA A 367 53.64 -4.24 -39.58
N ALA A 368 54.64 -3.74 -40.31
CA ALA A 368 54.46 -3.19 -41.66
C ALA A 368 55.75 -3.27 -42.49
N PRO A 369 55.68 -3.11 -43.83
CA PRO A 369 56.85 -2.89 -44.67
C PRO A 369 57.61 -1.61 -44.29
N GLU A 370 58.89 -1.56 -44.63
CA GLU A 370 59.74 -0.39 -44.40
C GLU A 370 59.16 0.84 -45.12
N GLY A 371 59.14 1.98 -44.41
CA GLY A 371 58.60 3.25 -44.90
C GLY A 371 57.10 3.47 -44.66
N VAL A 372 56.33 2.50 -44.18
CA VAL A 372 54.93 2.71 -43.76
C VAL A 372 54.87 3.36 -42.38
N VAL A 373 54.04 4.39 -42.22
CA VAL A 373 53.85 5.12 -40.95
C VAL A 373 52.38 5.32 -40.60
N LEU A 374 52.06 5.71 -39.36
CA LEU A 374 50.70 6.14 -39.00
C LEU A 374 50.42 7.56 -39.51
N GLY A 375 49.24 7.76 -40.08
CA GLY A 375 48.62 9.08 -40.29
C GLY A 375 47.65 9.39 -39.15
N THR A 376 46.37 9.64 -39.46
CA THR A 376 45.30 9.73 -38.46
C THR A 376 45.20 8.43 -37.67
N SER A 377 45.64 8.44 -36.41
CA SER A 377 45.68 7.26 -35.54
C SER A 377 44.64 7.26 -34.41
N VAL A 378 43.88 8.35 -34.24
CA VAL A 378 42.83 8.46 -33.22
C VAL A 378 41.60 9.10 -33.86
N VAL A 379 40.42 8.56 -33.57
CA VAL A 379 39.13 9.16 -33.93
C VAL A 379 38.10 8.94 -32.82
N THR A 380 37.28 9.96 -32.56
CA THR A 380 36.21 9.92 -31.55
C THR A 380 34.84 9.87 -32.23
N HIS A 381 34.03 8.90 -31.83
CA HIS A 381 32.59 8.88 -32.06
C HIS A 381 31.90 9.38 -30.77
N THR A 382 30.91 10.26 -30.89
CA THR A 382 30.04 10.63 -29.76
C THR A 382 28.74 9.84 -29.88
N ILE A 383 28.39 9.14 -28.80
CA ILE A 383 27.06 8.60 -28.54
C ILE A 383 26.29 9.75 -27.89
N ARG A 384 25.21 10.21 -28.52
CA ARG A 384 24.40 11.31 -27.97
C ARG A 384 23.18 10.75 -27.26
N ASN A 385 22.86 11.35 -26.12
CA ASN A 385 21.65 11.03 -25.40
C ASN A 385 20.43 11.62 -26.13
N ASP A 386 19.64 10.80 -26.82
CA ASP A 386 18.32 11.21 -27.32
C ASP A 386 17.16 10.98 -26.32
N ASP A 387 17.46 10.33 -25.20
CA ASP A 387 16.53 10.09 -24.11
C ASP A 387 16.06 11.38 -23.40
N GLY A 388 14.76 11.67 -23.50
CA GLY A 388 14.15 12.85 -22.90
C GLY A 388 14.09 12.79 -21.38
N SER A 389 14.31 13.93 -20.70
CA SER A 389 14.31 14.02 -19.24
C SER A 389 13.10 13.34 -18.60
N LYS A 390 13.35 12.35 -17.72
CA LYS A 390 12.32 11.48 -17.11
C LYS A 390 11.11 12.27 -16.61
N ALA A 391 9.92 11.82 -17.00
CA ALA A 391 8.67 12.45 -16.60
C ALA A 391 8.58 12.56 -15.07
N THR A 392 8.13 13.69 -14.54
CA THR A 392 7.88 13.86 -13.10
C THR A 392 6.42 13.58 -12.84
N LEU A 393 6.11 12.47 -12.14
CA LEU A 393 4.76 12.12 -11.72
C LEU A 393 4.51 12.61 -10.28
N THR A 394 3.30 13.11 -9.98
CA THR A 394 2.92 13.60 -8.65
C THR A 394 1.50 13.21 -8.24
N LEU A 395 1.30 13.11 -6.92
CA LEU A 395 0.02 12.95 -6.25
C LEU A 395 -0.37 14.26 -5.53
N PRO A 396 -1.65 14.47 -5.15
CA PRO A 396 -2.10 15.76 -4.64
C PRO A 396 -1.58 16.14 -3.23
N GLY A 397 -1.00 15.20 -2.47
CA GLY A 397 -0.46 15.48 -1.13
C GLY A 397 -1.50 15.83 -0.05
N ALA A 398 -2.78 15.73 -0.38
CA ALA A 398 -3.88 15.98 0.53
C ALA A 398 -4.18 14.76 1.41
N THR A 399 -4.76 15.04 2.58
CA THR A 399 -5.50 14.05 3.37
C THR A 399 -6.99 14.21 3.07
N THR A 400 -7.74 13.10 2.95
CA THR A 400 -9.20 13.13 2.75
C THR A 400 -9.88 12.13 3.67
N SER A 401 -10.72 12.61 4.58
CA SER A 401 -11.54 11.75 5.44
C SER A 401 -12.66 11.08 4.63
N LEU A 402 -12.88 9.80 4.88
CA LEU A 402 -13.88 8.93 4.27
C LEU A 402 -14.58 8.11 5.35
N ILE A 403 -15.71 7.49 5.00
CA ILE A 403 -16.48 6.63 5.90
C ILE A 403 -16.77 5.30 5.23
N GLU A 404 -16.75 4.21 5.99
CA GLU A 404 -17.15 2.87 5.53
C GLU A 404 -18.47 2.90 4.74
N GLY A 405 -18.46 2.27 3.55
CA GLY A 405 -19.62 2.13 2.67
C GLY A 405 -20.14 3.40 2.00
N ASP A 406 -19.52 4.56 2.21
CA ASP A 406 -19.88 5.80 1.50
C ASP A 406 -19.21 5.92 0.12
N GLY A 407 -19.58 6.98 -0.61
CA GLY A 407 -19.03 7.29 -1.93
C GLY A 407 -17.50 7.46 -1.93
N PRO A 408 -16.82 7.07 -3.04
CA PRO A 408 -15.36 7.10 -3.14
C PRO A 408 -14.78 8.51 -3.33
N ALA A 409 -13.56 8.72 -2.85
CA ALA A 409 -12.79 9.94 -3.11
C ALA A 409 -12.02 9.85 -4.44
N GLU A 410 -12.35 10.70 -5.42
CA GLU A 410 -11.52 10.89 -6.62
C GLU A 410 -10.22 11.66 -6.29
N PHE A 411 -9.10 11.20 -6.85
CA PHE A 411 -7.82 11.90 -6.84
C PHE A 411 -7.12 11.74 -8.20
N VAL A 412 -5.99 12.43 -8.38
CA VAL A 412 -5.36 12.59 -9.70
C VAL A 412 -3.85 12.32 -9.62
N LEU A 413 -3.37 11.43 -10.49
CA LEU A 413 -1.96 11.28 -10.82
C LEU A 413 -1.61 12.27 -11.93
N ASN A 414 -0.82 13.28 -11.61
CA ASN A 414 -0.36 14.28 -12.58
C ASN A 414 0.99 13.88 -13.16
N GLY A 415 1.29 14.36 -14.37
CA GLY A 415 2.60 14.21 -15.00
C GLY A 415 3.10 15.53 -15.60
N SER A 416 4.41 15.75 -15.52
CA SER A 416 5.13 16.87 -16.14
C SER A 416 6.36 16.34 -16.86
N GLY A 417 6.77 16.95 -17.98
CA GLY A 417 7.84 16.40 -18.83
C GLY A 417 7.48 15.04 -19.44
N VAL A 418 6.20 14.84 -19.77
CA VAL A 418 5.67 13.58 -20.31
C VAL A 418 5.83 13.57 -21.84
N THR A 419 6.40 12.50 -22.39
CA THR A 419 6.57 12.33 -23.85
C THR A 419 5.35 11.63 -24.44
N SER A 420 4.66 12.25 -25.38
CA SER A 420 3.45 11.69 -26.03
C SER A 420 3.76 10.35 -26.71
N GLY A 421 2.84 9.39 -26.61
CA GLY A 421 3.04 8.02 -27.08
C GLY A 421 3.83 7.10 -26.15
N SER A 422 4.55 7.61 -25.14
CA SER A 422 5.25 6.77 -24.15
C SER A 422 4.26 6.04 -23.22
N SER A 423 4.72 4.94 -22.61
CA SER A 423 3.97 4.20 -21.59
C SER A 423 4.80 3.97 -20.33
N TYR A 424 4.21 4.26 -19.17
CA TYR A 424 4.86 4.19 -17.86
C TYR A 424 4.25 3.05 -17.04
N TYR A 425 5.09 2.25 -16.40
CA TYR A 425 4.67 1.22 -15.43
C TYR A 425 4.74 1.82 -14.01
N VAL A 426 3.71 2.57 -13.66
CA VAL A 426 3.65 3.35 -12.42
C VAL A 426 3.48 2.44 -11.21
N GLN A 427 4.41 2.52 -10.28
CA GLN A 427 4.39 1.76 -9.03
C GLN A 427 3.92 2.63 -7.87
N PHE A 428 2.95 2.10 -7.12
CA PHE A 428 2.55 2.65 -5.83
C PHE A 428 2.81 1.63 -4.71
N GLY A 429 3.46 2.07 -3.64
CA GLY A 429 3.45 1.39 -2.36
C GLY A 429 2.17 1.73 -1.59
N LEU A 430 1.59 0.72 -0.93
CA LEU A 430 0.46 0.86 -0.02
C LEU A 430 0.94 0.79 1.43
N GLY A 431 0.34 1.59 2.30
CA GLY A 431 0.62 1.57 3.73
C GLY A 431 -0.45 2.31 4.54
N GLY A 432 -0.14 2.59 5.80
CA GLY A 432 -1.11 3.07 6.80
C GLY A 432 -1.50 1.94 7.76
N ALA A 433 -2.68 2.05 8.37
CA ALA A 433 -3.30 0.97 9.15
C ALA A 433 -4.21 0.11 8.27
N ALA A 434 -5.01 0.76 7.40
CA ALA A 434 -5.98 0.11 6.54
C ALA A 434 -5.33 -0.77 5.48
N THR A 435 -5.96 -1.90 5.23
CA THR A 435 -5.55 -2.99 4.34
C THR A 435 -6.36 -2.98 3.04
N ASN A 436 -5.65 -2.83 1.92
CA ASN A 436 -6.25 -2.94 0.59
C ASN A 436 -6.91 -4.32 0.37
N ARG A 437 -8.16 -4.28 -0.12
CA ARG A 437 -9.14 -5.38 -0.28
C ARG A 437 -9.83 -5.88 0.97
N THR A 438 -9.53 -5.33 2.15
CA THR A 438 -10.37 -5.49 3.34
C THR A 438 -11.20 -4.22 3.54
N ASP A 439 -10.53 -3.07 3.69
CA ASP A 439 -11.13 -1.83 4.24
C ASP A 439 -11.22 -0.73 3.17
N TYR A 440 -10.46 -0.87 2.08
CA TYR A 440 -10.61 -0.08 0.85
C TYR A 440 -10.19 -0.86 -0.38
N ARG A 441 -10.49 -0.30 -1.57
CA ARG A 441 -9.84 -0.66 -2.83
C ARG A 441 -9.57 0.58 -3.67
N ILE A 442 -8.63 0.47 -4.62
CA ILE A 442 -8.29 1.56 -5.55
C ILE A 442 -8.81 1.21 -6.94
N GLU A 443 -9.45 2.18 -7.59
CA GLU A 443 -9.91 2.08 -8.97
C GLU A 443 -9.28 3.17 -9.85
N VAL A 444 -9.03 2.85 -11.12
CA VAL A 444 -8.53 3.77 -12.16
C VAL A 444 -9.63 4.06 -13.17
N ARG A 445 -9.66 5.29 -13.72
CA ARG A 445 -10.60 5.67 -14.77
C ARG A 445 -9.96 5.54 -16.16
N LEU A 446 -10.49 4.63 -16.98
CA LEU A 446 -10.07 4.39 -18.36
C LEU A 446 -11.31 4.38 -19.27
N ASP A 447 -11.22 4.96 -20.47
CA ASP A 447 -12.32 5.05 -21.45
C ASP A 447 -13.67 5.54 -20.87
N GLY A 448 -13.58 6.38 -19.83
CA GLY A 448 -14.73 6.92 -19.09
C GLY A 448 -15.29 6.02 -17.99
N GLN A 449 -15.00 4.71 -18.00
CA GLN A 449 -15.38 3.73 -16.97
C GLN A 449 -14.34 3.63 -15.83
N TRP A 450 -14.70 2.93 -14.75
CA TRP A 450 -13.83 2.67 -13.60
C TRP A 450 -13.46 1.18 -13.54
N TYR A 451 -12.19 0.89 -13.23
CA TYR A 451 -11.64 -0.46 -13.16
C TYR A 451 -10.84 -0.66 -11.87
N ASP A 452 -11.06 -1.79 -11.20
CA ASP A 452 -10.32 -2.23 -10.01
C ASP A 452 -8.82 -2.37 -10.35
N VAL A 453 -7.93 -1.67 -9.64
CA VAL A 453 -6.49 -1.82 -9.88
C VAL A 453 -5.99 -3.05 -9.12
N THR A 454 -5.54 -4.06 -9.86
CA THR A 454 -5.05 -5.31 -9.28
C THR A 454 -3.62 -5.15 -8.76
N GLY A 455 -3.41 -5.45 -7.48
CA GLY A 455 -2.13 -5.43 -6.81
C GLY A 455 -2.13 -6.34 -5.59
N THR A 456 -1.02 -6.38 -4.87
CA THR A 456 -0.93 -7.05 -3.56
C THR A 456 -1.28 -6.07 -2.43
N ALA A 457 -1.40 -6.55 -1.19
CA ALA A 457 -1.74 -5.71 -0.05
C ALA A 457 -0.74 -4.56 0.20
N GLY A 458 0.51 -4.69 -0.27
CA GLY A 458 1.57 -3.67 -0.10
C GLY A 458 1.95 -2.89 -1.37
N SER A 459 1.47 -3.27 -2.56
CA SER A 459 1.83 -2.54 -3.79
C SER A 459 0.87 -2.76 -4.96
N VAL A 460 0.78 -1.73 -5.81
CA VAL A 460 -0.03 -1.67 -7.04
C VAL A 460 0.85 -1.25 -8.21
N LEU A 461 0.67 -1.92 -9.35
CA LEU A 461 1.33 -1.59 -10.61
C LEU A 461 0.26 -1.16 -11.64
N LEU A 462 0.48 -0.03 -12.31
CA LEU A 462 -0.46 0.55 -13.26
C LEU A 462 0.24 0.95 -14.55
N ALA A 463 -0.21 0.40 -15.68
CA ALA A 463 0.23 0.85 -17.00
C ALA A 463 -0.49 2.15 -17.37
N VAL A 464 0.27 3.21 -17.62
CA VAL A 464 -0.23 4.56 -17.90
C VAL A 464 0.36 5.06 -19.22
N GLY A 465 -0.47 5.29 -20.23
CA GLY A 465 -0.06 6.03 -21.42
C GLY A 465 0.18 7.50 -21.11
N ALA A 466 1.17 8.11 -21.74
CA ALA A 466 1.45 9.54 -21.62
C ALA A 466 0.21 10.40 -21.90
N ASP A 467 -0.54 10.04 -22.92
CA ASP A 467 -1.68 10.80 -23.44
C ASP A 467 -2.96 10.67 -22.59
N VAL A 468 -2.94 9.87 -21.51
CA VAL A 468 -4.02 9.80 -20.50
C VAL A 468 -3.66 10.47 -19.17
N LEU A 469 -2.51 11.16 -19.08
CA LEU A 469 -2.18 12.03 -17.95
C LEU A 469 -2.78 13.44 -18.18
N PRO A 470 -3.36 14.08 -17.15
CA PRO A 470 -3.45 13.64 -15.75
C PRO A 470 -4.54 12.58 -15.53
N LEU A 471 -4.14 11.45 -14.93
CA LEU A 471 -4.96 10.24 -14.81
C LEU A 471 -5.82 10.28 -13.55
N ARG A 472 -7.11 9.97 -13.68
CA ARG A 472 -8.03 9.89 -12.53
C ARG A 472 -7.99 8.52 -11.87
N LEU A 473 -7.87 8.56 -10.56
CA LEU A 473 -7.93 7.43 -9.64
C LEU A 473 -9.02 7.69 -8.59
N ARG A 474 -9.48 6.67 -7.89
CA ARG A 474 -10.30 6.85 -6.69
C ARG A 474 -10.03 5.77 -5.66
N LEU A 475 -10.11 6.13 -4.39
CA LEU A 475 -10.19 5.17 -3.30
C LEU A 475 -11.66 4.96 -2.96
N VAL A 476 -12.09 3.69 -2.97
CA VAL A 476 -13.43 3.28 -2.54
C VAL A 476 -13.28 2.65 -1.15
N PRO A 477 -13.84 3.27 -0.08
CA PRO A 477 -13.90 2.61 1.21
C PRO A 477 -14.81 1.38 1.06
N LEU A 478 -14.46 0.30 1.75
CA LEU A 478 -15.29 -0.89 1.83
C LEU A 478 -16.23 -0.76 3.04
N ALA A 479 -17.00 -1.81 3.30
CA ALA A 479 -17.95 -1.85 4.41
C ALA A 479 -17.97 -3.27 4.98
N ASP A 480 -17.55 -3.40 6.23
CA ASP A 480 -17.42 -4.67 6.96
C ASP A 480 -18.30 -4.61 8.24
N LYS A 481 -18.32 -5.66 9.07
CA LYS A 481 -19.08 -5.74 10.34
C LYS A 481 -18.21 -5.58 11.59
N ARG A 482 -16.90 -5.38 11.43
CA ARG A 482 -15.96 -5.18 12.52
C ARG A 482 -16.08 -3.79 13.13
N VAL A 483 -15.33 -3.60 14.20
CA VAL A 483 -15.14 -2.33 14.89
C VAL A 483 -13.65 -2.19 15.12
N GLU A 484 -13.00 -1.42 14.25
CA GLU A 484 -11.55 -1.26 14.08
C GLU A 484 -11.12 0.22 14.26
N GLY A 485 -12.01 1.19 13.98
CA GLY A 485 -11.90 2.59 14.43
C GLY A 485 -11.79 3.62 13.29
N GLU A 486 -10.83 4.54 13.44
CA GLU A 486 -10.39 5.43 12.36
C GLU A 486 -9.00 4.99 11.92
N GLU A 487 -8.89 4.51 10.68
CA GLU A 487 -7.67 3.97 10.10
C GLU A 487 -7.15 4.85 8.96
N SER A 488 -5.86 4.78 8.67
CA SER A 488 -5.27 5.51 7.52
C SER A 488 -4.93 4.56 6.38
N ALA A 489 -5.26 4.98 5.15
CA ALA A 489 -4.81 4.38 3.90
C ALA A 489 -3.88 5.38 3.18
N VAL A 490 -2.60 5.01 3.02
CA VAL A 490 -1.56 5.86 2.43
C VAL A 490 -1.11 5.26 1.10
N LEU A 491 -1.31 6.00 0.02
CA LEU A 491 -0.83 5.66 -1.31
C LEU A 491 0.44 6.46 -1.62
N THR A 492 1.57 5.78 -1.79
CA THR A 492 2.88 6.42 -2.05
C THR A 492 3.40 6.03 -3.42
N LEU A 493 3.58 7.02 -4.30
CA LEU A 493 4.20 6.88 -5.61
C LEU A 493 5.71 6.61 -5.46
N ALA A 494 6.15 5.42 -5.91
CA ALA A 494 7.56 5.11 -6.05
C ALA A 494 8.10 5.65 -7.39
N ALA A 495 9.40 5.92 -7.48
CA ALA A 495 10.06 6.17 -8.76
C ALA A 495 10.15 4.87 -9.61
N GLY A 496 10.24 4.99 -10.94
CA GLY A 496 10.23 3.85 -11.84
C GLY A 496 10.99 4.08 -13.15
N GLU A 497 10.72 3.23 -14.14
CA GLU A 497 11.28 3.36 -15.49
C GLU A 497 10.58 4.50 -16.25
N GLY A 498 11.35 5.31 -17.00
CA GLY A 498 10.86 6.50 -17.70
C GLY A 498 10.38 7.68 -16.83
N TYR A 499 10.22 7.52 -15.51
CA TYR A 499 9.66 8.58 -14.64
C TYR A 499 10.31 8.69 -13.25
N THR A 500 10.17 9.85 -12.62
CA THR A 500 10.55 10.15 -11.24
C THR A 500 9.34 10.54 -10.40
N SER A 501 9.36 10.19 -9.11
CA SER A 501 8.35 10.62 -8.13
C SER A 501 8.66 12.05 -7.66
N GLY A 502 7.87 13.03 -8.12
CA GLY A 502 7.96 14.41 -7.65
C GLY A 502 7.26 14.64 -6.31
N THR A 503 7.28 15.87 -5.81
CA THR A 503 6.58 16.28 -4.58
C THR A 503 5.27 17.00 -4.89
N PRO A 504 4.11 16.62 -4.31
CA PRO A 504 3.93 15.49 -3.39
C PRO A 504 4.00 14.12 -4.07
N SER A 505 4.59 13.14 -3.38
CA SER A 505 4.70 11.75 -3.82
C SER A 505 3.69 10.82 -3.13
N SER A 506 2.74 11.35 -2.35
CA SER A 506 1.72 10.56 -1.66
C SER A 506 0.36 11.24 -1.62
N VAL A 507 -0.65 10.46 -1.24
CA VAL A 507 -1.99 10.91 -0.82
C VAL A 507 -2.45 10.02 0.34
N THR A 508 -3.14 10.61 1.31
CA THR A 508 -3.63 9.90 2.52
C THR A 508 -5.15 9.97 2.56
N PHE A 509 -5.78 8.88 2.98
CA PHE A 509 -7.20 8.81 3.29
C PHE A 509 -7.37 8.32 4.72
N ASP A 510 -8.15 9.05 5.51
CA ASP A 510 -8.49 8.62 6.86
C ASP A 510 -9.91 8.02 6.78
N ILE A 511 -10.02 6.71 6.99
CA ILE A 511 -11.24 5.92 6.83
C ILE A 511 -11.81 5.68 8.22
N GLY A 512 -12.95 6.32 8.52
CA GLY A 512 -13.65 6.19 9.79
C GLY A 512 -14.89 5.31 9.70
N GLU A 513 -15.30 4.77 10.84
CA GLU A 513 -16.60 4.13 10.98
C GLU A 513 -17.76 5.13 11.09
N ARG A 514 -18.95 4.66 10.69
CA ARG A 514 -20.22 5.31 11.01
C ARG A 514 -20.74 4.76 12.33
N THR A 515 -21.01 5.63 13.30
CA THR A 515 -21.63 5.23 14.56
C THR A 515 -23.16 5.37 14.47
N VAL A 516 -23.91 4.48 15.13
CA VAL A 516 -25.37 4.57 15.22
C VAL A 516 -25.81 4.56 16.69
N ALA A 517 -26.39 5.68 17.12
CA ALA A 517 -27.05 5.82 18.41
C ALA A 517 -28.56 5.49 18.27
N VAL A 518 -29.17 5.08 19.38
CA VAL A 518 -30.63 4.94 19.54
C VAL A 518 -31.09 5.79 20.72
N ALA A 519 -32.19 6.52 20.54
CA ALA A 519 -32.84 7.29 21.59
C ALA A 519 -34.31 6.88 21.72
N ALA A 520 -34.81 6.81 22.95
CA ALA A 520 -36.23 6.66 23.23
C ALA A 520 -36.99 7.95 22.87
N ALA A 521 -38.18 7.83 22.26
CA ALA A 521 -39.02 8.97 21.89
C ALA A 521 -39.76 9.56 23.10
N ALA A 522 -40.00 8.75 24.13
CA ALA A 522 -40.49 9.13 25.45
C ALA A 522 -39.80 8.24 26.51
N THR A 523 -39.62 8.72 27.74
CA THR A 523 -39.00 7.92 28.82
C THR A 523 -39.94 6.83 29.36
N THR A 524 -41.23 7.08 29.28
CA THR A 524 -42.32 6.27 29.83
C THR A 524 -43.49 6.30 28.86
N VAL A 525 -44.14 5.16 28.67
CA VAL A 525 -45.48 5.03 28.07
C VAL A 525 -46.39 4.31 29.08
N THR A 526 -47.69 4.41 28.90
CA THR A 526 -48.61 3.41 29.46
C THR A 526 -48.64 2.19 28.54
N GLU A 527 -49.12 1.04 29.02
CA GLU A 527 -49.52 -0.05 28.12
C GLU A 527 -50.58 0.42 27.09
N GLY A 528 -50.74 -0.35 26.02
CA GLY A 528 -51.43 0.05 24.78
C GLY A 528 -50.71 1.13 23.94
N GLU A 529 -49.94 2.04 24.57
CA GLU A 529 -49.13 3.03 23.86
C GLU A 529 -47.79 2.45 23.38
N ALA A 530 -47.53 2.55 22.07
CA ALA A 530 -46.35 1.96 21.46
C ALA A 530 -45.04 2.68 21.85
N ALA A 531 -44.10 1.93 22.44
CA ALA A 531 -42.75 2.39 22.77
C ALA A 531 -41.98 2.81 21.50
N GLY A 532 -41.77 4.11 21.32
CA GLY A 532 -41.11 4.70 20.16
C GLY A 532 -39.60 4.89 20.34
N PHE A 533 -38.83 4.67 19.27
CA PHE A 533 -37.38 4.82 19.22
C PHE A 533 -36.95 5.57 17.95
N THR A 534 -35.84 6.31 18.03
CA THR A 534 -35.19 6.95 16.87
C THR A 534 -33.71 6.59 16.83
N LEU A 535 -33.29 6.04 15.69
CA LEU A 535 -31.89 5.82 15.35
C LEU A 535 -31.30 7.09 14.75
N THR A 536 -30.05 7.40 15.13
CA THR A 536 -29.24 8.48 14.54
C THR A 536 -27.89 7.91 14.10
N ALA A 537 -27.61 7.94 12.81
CA ALA A 537 -26.32 7.57 12.23
C ALA A 537 -25.43 8.81 12.09
N SER A 538 -24.21 8.74 12.61
CA SER A 538 -23.23 9.82 12.62
C SER A 538 -21.89 9.33 12.03
N PRO A 539 -21.41 9.92 10.92
CA PRO A 539 -22.12 10.90 10.07
C PRO A 539 -23.31 10.27 9.31
N ALA A 540 -24.21 11.13 8.83
CA ALA A 540 -25.32 10.70 7.98
C ALA A 540 -24.81 10.02 6.69
N PRO A 541 -25.35 8.85 6.31
CA PRO A 541 -24.84 8.08 5.18
C PRO A 541 -25.19 8.72 3.83
N THR A 542 -24.36 8.49 2.82
CA THR A 542 -24.62 8.91 1.42
C THR A 542 -25.60 7.99 0.67
N GLY A 543 -25.89 6.81 1.24
CA GLY A 543 -26.93 5.88 0.79
C GLY A 543 -27.78 5.35 1.95
N ASN A 544 -28.60 4.32 1.70
CA ASN A 544 -29.40 3.68 2.75
C ASN A 544 -28.59 2.62 3.49
N VAL A 545 -28.51 2.71 4.83
CA VAL A 545 -27.86 1.72 5.70
C VAL A 545 -28.92 0.88 6.41
N SER A 546 -28.74 -0.43 6.46
CA SER A 546 -29.64 -1.36 7.17
C SER A 546 -29.09 -1.67 8.56
N VAL A 547 -29.66 -1.03 9.59
CA VAL A 547 -29.23 -1.17 10.98
C VAL A 547 -29.96 -2.34 11.64
N ALA A 548 -29.20 -3.28 12.21
CA ALA A 548 -29.71 -4.34 13.06
C ALA A 548 -29.93 -3.84 14.49
N VAL A 549 -31.11 -4.08 15.04
CA VAL A 549 -31.52 -3.67 16.40
C VAL A 549 -32.16 -4.86 17.10
N GLU A 550 -31.62 -5.25 18.25
CA GLU A 550 -32.29 -6.20 19.15
C GLU A 550 -33.34 -5.47 19.98
N VAL A 551 -34.55 -6.02 20.08
CA VAL A 551 -35.59 -5.54 21.00
C VAL A 551 -35.80 -6.56 22.12
N THR A 552 -35.68 -6.13 23.37
CA THR A 552 -36.01 -6.95 24.55
C THR A 552 -37.14 -6.30 25.35
N ASP A 553 -37.81 -7.14 26.14
CA ASP A 553 -38.87 -6.79 27.08
C ASP A 553 -38.53 -7.43 28.44
N SER A 554 -39.01 -6.83 29.53
CA SER A 554 -38.87 -7.32 30.89
C SER A 554 -40.20 -7.57 31.62
N GLY A 555 -41.34 -7.26 31.00
CA GLY A 555 -42.69 -7.44 31.56
C GLY A 555 -43.70 -8.11 30.63
N ASP A 556 -43.30 -8.58 29.44
CA ASP A 556 -44.14 -9.26 28.43
C ASP A 556 -45.22 -8.41 27.74
N PHE A 557 -45.16 -7.08 27.93
CA PHE A 557 -46.02 -6.09 27.29
C PHE A 557 -45.97 -6.09 25.76
N ALA A 558 -44.90 -6.59 25.11
CA ALA A 558 -44.63 -6.40 23.68
C ALA A 558 -45.49 -7.27 22.72
N SER A 559 -46.72 -6.86 22.42
CA SER A 559 -47.62 -7.49 21.43
C SER A 559 -47.02 -7.75 20.03
N GLY A 560 -45.98 -6.99 19.64
CA GLY A 560 -45.24 -7.17 18.39
C GLY A 560 -44.05 -8.14 18.44
N GLY A 561 -43.76 -8.74 19.60
CA GLY A 561 -42.65 -9.66 19.81
C GLY A 561 -41.25 -9.00 19.96
N THR A 562 -40.41 -9.66 20.76
CA THR A 562 -38.99 -9.34 20.98
C THR A 562 -38.10 -9.96 19.90
N GLY A 563 -36.79 -9.65 19.94
CA GLY A 563 -35.77 -10.20 19.06
C GLY A 563 -35.22 -9.21 18.03
N ALA A 564 -34.41 -9.73 17.10
CA ALA A 564 -33.71 -8.96 16.08
C ALA A 564 -34.65 -8.33 15.03
N ARG A 565 -34.49 -7.03 14.80
CA ARG A 565 -35.18 -6.21 13.80
C ARG A 565 -34.17 -5.51 12.89
N THR A 566 -34.61 -5.11 11.69
CA THR A 566 -33.80 -4.31 10.76
C THR A 566 -34.51 -3.00 10.44
N VAL A 567 -33.83 -1.87 10.67
CA VAL A 567 -34.34 -0.51 10.43
C VAL A 567 -33.44 0.16 9.39
N THR A 568 -34.04 0.74 8.35
CA THR A 568 -33.27 1.43 7.30
C THR A 568 -33.07 2.90 7.66
N VAL A 569 -31.82 3.31 7.88
CA VAL A 569 -31.45 4.72 8.01
C VAL A 569 -31.09 5.26 6.62
N GLY A 570 -31.82 6.30 6.19
CA GLY A 570 -31.58 6.97 4.91
C GLY A 570 -30.59 8.14 5.02
N THR A 571 -30.43 8.87 3.92
CA THR A 571 -29.48 9.99 3.81
C THR A 571 -29.79 11.23 4.67
N THR A 572 -30.91 11.21 5.41
CA THR A 572 -31.20 12.14 6.51
C THR A 572 -30.37 11.88 7.77
N GLY A 573 -29.72 10.72 7.87
CA GLY A 573 -29.00 10.29 9.08
C GLY A 573 -29.90 9.78 10.20
N THR A 574 -31.23 9.76 10.02
CA THR A 574 -32.18 9.34 11.06
C THR A 574 -33.29 8.43 10.52
N ALA A 575 -33.77 7.53 11.38
CA ALA A 575 -34.96 6.72 11.15
C ALA A 575 -35.63 6.35 12.49
N SER A 576 -36.96 6.38 12.53
CA SER A 576 -37.73 6.02 13.72
C SER A 576 -38.48 4.71 13.52
N PHE A 577 -38.67 3.96 14.60
CA PHE A 577 -39.49 2.75 14.65
C PHE A 577 -40.19 2.66 16.02
N SER A 578 -41.13 1.74 16.18
CA SER A 578 -41.77 1.49 17.47
C SER A 578 -41.96 0.00 17.75
N VAL A 579 -42.24 -0.29 19.01
CA VAL A 579 -42.67 -1.58 19.52
C VAL A 579 -44.08 -1.37 20.05
N ALA A 580 -45.06 -2.08 19.47
CA ALA A 580 -46.41 -2.06 20.00
C ALA A 580 -46.46 -2.87 21.31
N THR A 581 -47.23 -2.34 22.26
CA THR A 581 -47.59 -2.98 23.53
C THR A 581 -48.96 -3.67 23.41
N THR A 582 -49.32 -4.48 24.40
CA THR A 582 -50.70 -4.94 24.68
C THR A 582 -51.37 -3.96 25.64
N ASP A 583 -52.70 -4.04 25.76
CA ASP A 583 -53.58 -3.34 26.70
C ASP A 583 -54.62 -4.40 27.10
N ASP A 584 -54.68 -4.84 28.36
CA ASP A 584 -55.67 -5.85 28.80
C ASP A 584 -56.34 -5.58 30.17
N ASP A 585 -56.30 -6.52 31.12
CA ASP A 585 -57.06 -6.51 32.39
C ASP A 585 -56.23 -7.06 33.58
N THR A 586 -54.89 -7.19 33.43
CA THR A 586 -53.98 -7.96 34.31
C THR A 586 -53.02 -7.06 35.10
N ASP A 587 -53.15 -7.04 36.44
CA ASP A 587 -52.25 -6.32 37.37
C ASP A 587 -50.83 -6.89 37.34
N GLU A 588 -49.86 -6.11 36.82
CA GLU A 588 -48.52 -6.58 36.47
C GLU A 588 -47.41 -5.56 36.80
N PRO A 589 -46.18 -5.97 37.16
CA PRO A 589 -45.13 -5.01 37.49
C PRO A 589 -44.64 -4.22 36.26
N ASN A 590 -44.66 -2.87 36.32
CA ASN A 590 -44.16 -1.96 35.27
C ASN A 590 -42.85 -2.45 34.62
N GLY A 591 -42.92 -2.75 33.31
CA GLY A 591 -41.82 -3.31 32.53
C GLY A 591 -40.98 -2.27 31.78
N THR A 592 -40.09 -2.75 30.91
CA THR A 592 -39.31 -1.90 30.00
C THR A 592 -39.14 -2.56 28.64
N ILE A 593 -39.47 -1.83 27.58
CA ILE A 593 -39.01 -2.16 26.22
C ILE A 593 -37.62 -1.56 26.03
N THR A 594 -36.64 -2.36 25.64
CA THR A 594 -35.27 -1.91 25.37
C THR A 594 -34.87 -2.21 23.93
N ALA A 595 -34.33 -1.21 23.24
CA ALA A 595 -33.77 -1.34 21.90
C ALA A 595 -32.25 -1.21 21.95
N THR A 596 -31.51 -2.18 21.42
CA THR A 596 -30.05 -2.21 21.38
C THR A 596 -29.54 -2.37 19.95
N VAL A 597 -28.75 -1.42 19.49
CA VAL A 597 -28.09 -1.46 18.17
C VAL A 597 -26.97 -2.50 18.19
N ASN A 598 -26.99 -3.41 17.23
CA ASN A 598 -25.92 -4.37 17.00
C ASN A 598 -25.00 -3.88 15.87
N ALA A 599 -23.71 -4.22 15.92
CA ALA A 599 -22.76 -3.92 14.84
C ALA A 599 -23.20 -4.59 13.51
N GLY A 600 -23.01 -3.88 12.39
CA GLY A 600 -23.49 -4.31 11.09
C GLY A 600 -22.67 -3.72 9.95
N THR A 601 -23.06 -4.03 8.71
CA THR A 601 -22.19 -3.73 7.56
C THR A 601 -22.09 -2.23 7.31
N GLY A 602 -20.89 -1.68 7.51
CA GLY A 602 -20.58 -0.25 7.39
C GLY A 602 -21.09 0.62 8.55
N TYR A 603 -21.36 0.05 9.74
CA TYR A 603 -21.62 0.85 10.94
C TYR A 603 -21.39 0.08 12.26
N ALA A 604 -20.97 0.82 13.28
CA ALA A 604 -20.87 0.35 14.67
C ALA A 604 -21.97 0.97 15.56
N PRO A 605 -22.35 0.32 16.69
CA PRO A 605 -23.20 0.95 17.69
C PRO A 605 -22.46 2.09 18.41
N HIS A 606 -23.15 3.17 18.76
CA HIS A 606 -22.53 4.26 19.52
C HIS A 606 -22.14 3.79 20.94
N SER A 607 -20.93 4.11 21.39
CA SER A 607 -20.32 3.49 22.58
C SER A 607 -21.04 3.77 23.90
N THR A 608 -21.83 4.84 23.98
CA THR A 608 -22.65 5.20 25.16
C THR A 608 -24.14 5.31 24.88
N GLU A 609 -24.57 5.25 23.61
CA GLU A 609 -25.97 5.45 23.20
C GLU A 609 -26.44 4.37 22.21
N GLY A 610 -25.71 3.25 22.11
CA GLY A 610 -26.09 2.07 21.32
C GLY A 610 -27.23 1.26 21.95
N SER A 611 -27.80 1.69 23.09
CA SER A 611 -28.98 1.08 23.70
C SER A 611 -29.83 2.15 24.39
N ALA A 612 -31.16 2.01 24.31
CA ALA A 612 -32.12 2.89 24.97
C ALA A 612 -33.37 2.10 25.40
N SER A 613 -34.03 2.56 26.47
CA SER A 613 -35.21 1.91 27.05
C SER A 613 -36.37 2.88 27.22
N VAL A 614 -37.59 2.33 27.13
CA VAL A 614 -38.86 2.99 27.47
C VAL A 614 -39.49 2.16 28.59
N THR A 615 -39.84 2.77 29.72
CA THR A 615 -40.67 2.10 30.74
C THR A 615 -42.10 1.98 30.23
N VAL A 616 -42.69 0.79 30.35
CA VAL A 616 -44.13 0.59 30.17
C VAL A 616 -44.73 0.56 31.57
N ASN A 617 -45.68 1.45 31.84
CA ASN A 617 -46.45 1.41 33.07
C ASN A 617 -47.68 0.53 32.86
N ASP A 618 -47.84 -0.46 33.74
CA ASP A 618 -49.13 -1.04 34.08
C ASP A 618 -50.10 0.09 34.49
N ASN A 619 -51.34 0.01 34.02
CA ASN A 619 -52.43 0.90 34.36
C ASN A 619 -53.63 0.21 35.01
N ASP A 620 -53.48 -1.08 35.29
CA ASP A 620 -54.48 -1.92 35.90
C ASP A 620 -54.49 -1.84 37.43
N VAL A 621 -55.37 -2.64 38.05
CA VAL A 621 -55.59 -2.63 39.51
C VAL A 621 -55.90 -4.02 40.05
N ALA A 622 -55.02 -4.52 40.92
CA ALA A 622 -55.09 -5.83 41.56
C ALA A 622 -56.50 -6.26 41.97
N PRO A 623 -56.94 -7.49 41.61
CA PRO A 623 -58.28 -7.98 41.89
C PRO A 623 -58.61 -7.88 43.38
N THR A 624 -59.83 -7.43 43.68
CA THR A 624 -60.33 -7.32 45.05
C THR A 624 -61.09 -8.58 45.43
N VAL A 625 -60.59 -9.28 46.45
CA VAL A 625 -61.16 -10.52 46.98
C VAL A 625 -62.10 -10.24 48.14
N PHE A 626 -63.21 -10.96 48.22
CA PHE A 626 -64.21 -10.81 49.28
C PHE A 626 -65.04 -12.07 49.49
N TRP A 627 -65.75 -12.14 50.63
CA TRP A 627 -66.75 -13.17 50.91
C TRP A 627 -68.10 -12.85 50.24
N GLU A 628 -68.69 -13.83 49.54
CA GLU A 628 -70.06 -13.75 48.99
C GLU A 628 -71.12 -13.72 50.10
N PHE A 629 -71.00 -14.66 51.04
CA PHE A 629 -71.82 -14.75 52.24
C PHE A 629 -70.97 -14.53 53.48
N ARG A 630 -71.58 -13.96 54.53
CA ARG A 630 -70.89 -13.61 55.77
C ARG A 630 -71.54 -14.32 56.93
N GLY A 631 -71.26 -15.60 57.02
CA GLY A 631 -71.57 -16.41 58.18
C GLY A 631 -72.96 -17.04 58.15
N GLY A 632 -73.25 -17.70 59.26
CA GLY A 632 -74.47 -18.46 59.50
C GLY A 632 -74.34 -19.37 60.71
N GLY A 633 -75.46 -19.96 61.10
CA GLY A 633 -75.47 -21.10 62.00
C GLY A 633 -75.10 -22.38 61.26
N ILE A 634 -74.30 -23.22 61.90
CA ILE A 634 -74.02 -24.60 61.50
C ILE A 634 -74.42 -25.49 62.68
N ALA A 635 -75.21 -26.54 62.45
CA ALA A 635 -75.44 -27.55 63.49
C ALA A 635 -74.20 -28.44 63.63
N GLU A 636 -73.84 -28.85 64.84
CA GLU A 636 -72.69 -29.74 65.12
C GLU A 636 -72.60 -30.97 64.18
N ASN A 637 -73.75 -31.53 63.81
CA ASN A 637 -73.89 -32.71 62.97
C ASN A 637 -73.84 -32.45 61.44
N SER A 638 -73.56 -31.21 61.00
CA SER A 638 -73.63 -30.81 59.57
C SER A 638 -72.55 -31.41 58.66
N GLY A 639 -71.45 -31.91 59.21
CA GLY A 639 -70.30 -32.38 58.42
C GLY A 639 -69.61 -31.23 57.66
N THR A 640 -69.42 -31.37 56.34
CA THR A 640 -68.77 -30.34 55.51
C THR A 640 -69.77 -29.29 55.01
N TYR A 641 -69.76 -28.14 55.66
CA TYR A 641 -70.47 -26.92 55.27
C TYR A 641 -69.70 -26.18 54.15
N THR A 642 -70.37 -25.90 53.04
CA THR A 642 -69.77 -25.32 51.82
C THR A 642 -70.53 -24.10 51.28
N ARG A 643 -71.44 -23.52 52.08
CA ARG A 643 -72.30 -22.42 51.64
C ARG A 643 -71.54 -21.10 51.48
N GLU A 644 -70.54 -20.81 52.31
CA GLU A 644 -69.73 -19.61 52.10
C GLU A 644 -68.81 -19.82 50.90
N ALA A 645 -68.61 -18.76 50.14
CA ALA A 645 -67.73 -18.74 48.99
C ALA A 645 -66.90 -17.46 48.98
N ILE A 646 -65.70 -17.55 48.42
CA ILE A 646 -64.80 -16.43 48.18
C ILE A 646 -64.90 -16.05 46.70
N GLN A 647 -64.92 -14.75 46.42
CA GLN A 647 -65.07 -14.16 45.08
C GLN A 647 -63.97 -13.15 44.79
N ALA A 648 -63.73 -12.89 43.50
CA ALA A 648 -63.00 -11.73 43.00
C ALA A 648 -63.96 -10.76 42.27
N ASN A 649 -63.63 -9.47 42.24
CA ASN A 649 -64.44 -8.43 41.60
C ASN A 649 -64.23 -8.27 40.08
N ARG A 650 -63.23 -8.95 39.52
CA ARG A 650 -62.94 -9.07 38.08
C ARG A 650 -62.63 -10.54 37.74
N ASP A 651 -62.58 -10.87 36.45
CA ASP A 651 -62.12 -12.19 36.00
C ASP A 651 -60.64 -12.37 36.37
N LEU A 652 -60.22 -13.60 36.72
CA LEU A 652 -58.84 -13.91 37.09
C LEU A 652 -58.11 -14.65 35.96
N GLY A 653 -57.16 -14.01 35.27
CA GLY A 653 -56.33 -14.68 34.25
C GLY A 653 -55.45 -15.80 34.84
N SER A 654 -54.91 -15.58 36.04
CA SER A 654 -54.08 -16.54 36.78
C SER A 654 -54.71 -16.96 38.12
N ALA A 655 -54.26 -18.08 38.69
CA ALA A 655 -54.76 -18.58 39.97
C ALA A 655 -54.21 -17.78 41.14
N LEU A 656 -55.07 -17.38 42.07
CA LEU A 656 -54.76 -16.47 43.16
C LEU A 656 -54.79 -17.20 44.51
N THR A 657 -53.71 -17.09 45.28
CA THR A 657 -53.59 -17.69 46.62
C THR A 657 -53.95 -16.68 47.70
N VAL A 658 -55.18 -16.79 48.21
CA VAL A 658 -55.75 -15.93 49.24
C VAL A 658 -55.43 -16.51 50.62
N ASN A 659 -54.67 -15.77 51.42
CA ASN A 659 -54.34 -16.17 52.79
C ASN A 659 -55.48 -15.84 53.75
N TYR A 660 -55.58 -16.59 54.85
CA TYR A 660 -56.53 -16.31 55.93
C TYR A 660 -55.96 -16.67 57.31
N SER A 661 -56.52 -16.07 58.36
CA SER A 661 -56.34 -16.45 59.76
C SER A 661 -57.64 -16.98 60.38
N LEU A 662 -57.48 -17.79 61.42
CA LEU A 662 -58.54 -18.46 62.17
C LEU A 662 -58.54 -17.96 63.62
N SER A 663 -59.74 -17.72 64.13
CA SER A 663 -59.99 -17.26 65.50
C SER A 663 -61.45 -17.59 65.88
N GLY A 664 -61.95 -17.04 66.99
CA GLY A 664 -63.26 -17.35 67.55
C GLY A 664 -63.14 -17.96 68.93
N THR A 665 -64.13 -18.75 69.33
CA THR A 665 -64.03 -19.62 70.52
C THR A 665 -63.70 -21.06 70.12
N ALA A 666 -64.19 -21.50 68.95
CA ALA A 666 -64.03 -22.87 68.49
C ALA A 666 -62.58 -23.18 68.15
N THR A 667 -62.17 -24.40 68.47
CA THR A 667 -60.81 -24.94 68.38
C THR A 667 -60.60 -25.68 67.07
N CYS A 668 -59.81 -25.08 66.17
CA CYS A 668 -59.35 -25.73 64.95
C CYS A 668 -58.63 -27.04 65.29
N GLY A 669 -59.04 -28.15 64.66
CA GLY A 669 -58.47 -29.49 64.87
C GLY A 669 -59.16 -30.31 65.97
N THR A 670 -60.01 -29.69 66.79
CA THR A 670 -61.00 -30.39 67.62
C THR A 670 -62.36 -30.26 66.92
N ASP A 671 -62.99 -29.09 67.02
CA ASP A 671 -64.42 -28.88 66.74
C ASP A 671 -64.68 -28.60 65.26
N TYR A 672 -63.66 -28.14 64.52
CA TYR A 672 -63.71 -27.99 63.06
C TYR A 672 -62.34 -28.17 62.38
N MET A 673 -62.40 -28.48 61.09
CA MET A 673 -61.26 -28.62 60.18
C MET A 673 -61.54 -27.91 58.86
N ILE A 674 -60.58 -27.10 58.40
CA ILE A 674 -60.60 -26.48 57.06
C ILE A 674 -59.45 -27.07 56.26
N THR A 675 -59.71 -27.46 55.01
CA THR A 675 -58.67 -28.02 54.14
C THR A 675 -57.66 -26.94 53.76
N GLY A 676 -56.37 -27.16 54.06
CA GLY A 676 -55.32 -26.16 53.85
C GLY A 676 -55.06 -25.22 55.03
N ALA A 677 -55.71 -25.44 56.18
CA ALA A 677 -55.40 -24.74 57.42
C ALA A 677 -54.29 -25.45 58.23
N ASP A 678 -53.45 -24.66 58.88
CA ASP A 678 -52.61 -25.04 60.01
C ASP A 678 -53.27 -24.55 61.30
N CYS A 679 -53.89 -25.48 62.03
CA CYS A 679 -54.52 -25.20 63.31
C CYS A 679 -53.52 -24.84 64.43
N THR A 680 -52.22 -25.08 64.26
CA THR A 680 -51.20 -24.76 65.27
C THR A 680 -50.76 -23.29 65.23
N THR A 681 -50.83 -22.66 64.05
CA THR A 681 -50.60 -21.22 63.86
C THR A 681 -51.88 -20.41 63.75
N GLY A 682 -53.03 -21.06 63.50
CA GLY A 682 -54.31 -20.39 63.26
C GLY A 682 -54.33 -19.68 61.91
N THR A 683 -53.76 -20.29 60.86
CA THR A 683 -53.66 -19.70 59.51
C THR A 683 -53.89 -20.72 58.42
N GLY A 684 -54.29 -20.30 57.23
CA GLY A 684 -54.30 -21.16 56.05
C GLY A 684 -54.29 -20.36 54.75
N ALA A 685 -54.34 -21.09 53.64
CA ALA A 685 -54.41 -20.53 52.30
C ALA A 685 -55.54 -21.18 51.49
N PHE A 686 -56.19 -20.39 50.64
CA PHE A 686 -57.28 -20.80 49.76
C PHE A 686 -56.97 -20.32 48.34
N THR A 687 -57.12 -21.20 47.35
CA THR A 687 -56.83 -20.86 45.95
C THR A 687 -58.10 -20.56 45.18
N LEU A 688 -58.25 -19.32 44.70
CA LEU A 688 -59.17 -19.00 43.61
C LEU A 688 -58.53 -19.48 42.28
N PRO A 689 -59.16 -20.40 41.52
CA PRO A 689 -58.56 -20.91 40.29
C PRO A 689 -58.36 -19.84 39.20
N ALA A 690 -57.43 -20.10 38.30
CA ALA A 690 -57.34 -19.35 37.04
C ALA A 690 -58.64 -19.53 36.22
N ASN A 691 -59.05 -18.47 35.53
CA ASN A 691 -60.35 -18.34 34.86
C ASN A 691 -61.56 -18.36 35.82
N THR A 692 -61.37 -17.97 37.09
CA THR A 692 -62.51 -17.62 37.96
C THR A 692 -63.16 -16.35 37.41
N THR A 693 -64.43 -16.43 37.03
CA THR A 693 -65.21 -15.29 36.55
C THR A 693 -65.61 -14.36 37.69
N ALA A 694 -65.70 -13.06 37.39
CA ALA A 694 -66.07 -12.01 38.33
C ALA A 694 -67.36 -12.35 39.08
N PHE A 695 -67.39 -12.05 40.38
CA PHE A 695 -68.54 -12.28 41.26
C PHE A 695 -69.07 -13.72 41.28
N THR A 696 -68.23 -14.71 40.94
CA THR A 696 -68.57 -16.14 40.94
C THR A 696 -67.96 -16.81 42.17
N GLY A 697 -68.82 -17.33 43.06
CA GLY A 697 -68.39 -17.95 44.31
C GLY A 697 -67.60 -19.24 44.12
N VAL A 698 -66.36 -19.27 44.61
CA VAL A 698 -65.59 -20.51 44.82
C VAL A 698 -65.84 -20.99 46.26
N PRO A 699 -66.48 -22.17 46.47
CA PRO A 699 -66.89 -22.61 47.81
C PRO A 699 -65.72 -22.80 48.78
N PHE A 700 -65.91 -22.36 50.02
CA PHE A 700 -64.95 -22.48 51.12
C PHE A 700 -65.39 -23.60 52.09
N PRO A 701 -64.79 -24.81 52.04
CA PRO A 701 -65.26 -25.96 52.80
C PRO A 701 -64.78 -25.93 54.26
N VAL A 702 -65.72 -25.80 55.19
CA VAL A 702 -65.51 -25.98 56.64
C VAL A 702 -66.13 -27.32 57.03
N THR A 703 -65.37 -28.22 57.65
CA THR A 703 -65.90 -29.49 58.18
C THR A 703 -66.00 -29.41 59.69
N ILE A 704 -67.20 -29.60 60.24
CA ILE A 704 -67.44 -29.67 61.68
C ILE A 704 -67.19 -31.10 62.17
N THR A 705 -66.61 -31.22 63.36
CA THR A 705 -66.44 -32.48 64.09
C THR A 705 -67.55 -32.59 65.14
N PRO A 706 -68.44 -33.59 65.09
CA PRO A 706 -69.40 -33.82 66.17
C PRO A 706 -68.70 -34.50 67.38
N ASP A 707 -68.99 -34.03 68.60
CA ASP A 707 -68.75 -34.82 69.82
C ASP A 707 -69.96 -34.77 70.80
N ASP A 708 -69.76 -34.96 72.12
CA ASP A 708 -70.81 -35.03 73.14
C ASP A 708 -70.77 -33.83 74.13
N ILE A 709 -70.10 -32.72 73.76
CA ILE A 709 -69.91 -31.52 74.61
C ILE A 709 -70.87 -30.40 74.17
N SER A 710 -71.53 -29.75 75.16
CA SER A 710 -72.49 -28.68 74.89
C SER A 710 -71.80 -27.36 74.55
N ASP A 711 -71.74 -27.04 73.25
CA ASP A 711 -71.02 -25.89 72.68
C ASP A 711 -71.62 -24.50 73.01
N ASN A 712 -72.86 -24.40 73.49
CA ASN A 712 -73.47 -23.13 73.94
C ASN A 712 -73.42 -21.94 72.93
N GLY A 713 -73.20 -22.18 71.63
CA GLY A 713 -73.04 -21.13 70.62
C GLY A 713 -71.59 -20.73 70.32
N GLU A 714 -70.66 -21.68 70.35
CA GLU A 714 -69.25 -21.52 69.94
C GLU A 714 -69.09 -20.93 68.53
N THR A 715 -67.98 -20.23 68.26
CA THR A 715 -67.78 -19.45 67.03
C THR A 715 -66.49 -19.79 66.29
N ILE A 716 -66.58 -19.90 64.96
CA ILE A 716 -65.45 -19.90 64.03
C ILE A 716 -65.38 -18.51 63.39
N ILE A 717 -64.20 -17.89 63.37
CA ILE A 717 -63.98 -16.58 62.73
C ILE A 717 -62.82 -16.72 61.74
N VAL A 718 -63.13 -16.65 60.45
CA VAL A 718 -62.16 -16.67 59.35
C VAL A 718 -61.95 -15.26 58.84
N THR A 719 -60.71 -14.77 58.90
CA THR A 719 -60.33 -13.43 58.43
C THR A 719 -59.40 -13.57 57.23
N LEU A 720 -59.81 -13.08 56.06
CA LEU A 720 -58.93 -13.02 54.89
C LEU A 720 -57.78 -12.02 55.15
N THR A 721 -56.55 -12.39 54.83
CA THR A 721 -55.36 -11.57 55.07
C THR A 721 -54.72 -11.14 53.76
N ALA A 722 -54.31 -9.86 53.68
CA ALA A 722 -53.80 -9.26 52.45
C ALA A 722 -52.51 -9.94 51.97
N GLY A 723 -52.31 -10.00 50.65
CA GLY A 723 -51.18 -10.65 50.01
C GLY A 723 -50.82 -10.00 48.67
N ASN A 724 -49.85 -10.57 47.97
CA ASN A 724 -49.39 -10.04 46.69
C ASN A 724 -50.41 -10.33 45.58
N GLY A 725 -50.65 -9.37 44.69
CA GLY A 725 -51.55 -9.51 43.54
C GLY A 725 -53.05 -9.50 43.90
N TYR A 726 -53.44 -9.04 45.10
CA TYR A 726 -54.85 -8.82 45.43
C TYR A 726 -55.10 -7.80 46.54
N ASN A 727 -56.22 -7.09 46.40
CA ASN A 727 -56.84 -6.28 47.44
C ASN A 727 -57.90 -7.12 48.20
N ILE A 728 -58.39 -6.66 49.36
CA ILE A 728 -59.50 -7.30 50.09
C ILE A 728 -60.63 -6.31 50.36
N SER A 729 -61.88 -6.77 50.27
CA SER A 729 -63.06 -6.04 50.73
C SER A 729 -63.85 -6.83 51.78
N GLY A 730 -63.84 -6.34 53.02
CA GLY A 730 -64.48 -6.99 54.17
C GLY A 730 -63.84 -8.34 54.50
N GLU A 731 -62.87 -8.33 55.39
CA GLU A 731 -61.99 -9.49 55.64
C GLU A 731 -62.69 -10.66 56.36
N VAL A 732 -63.65 -10.37 57.24
CA VAL A 732 -64.16 -11.33 58.23
C VAL A 732 -65.45 -12.05 57.78
N SER A 733 -65.50 -13.36 58.02
CA SER A 733 -66.72 -14.18 58.10
C SER A 733 -66.77 -14.92 59.45
N THR A 734 -67.96 -15.03 60.04
CA THR A 734 -68.17 -15.59 61.38
C THR A 734 -69.30 -16.63 61.36
N PHE A 735 -68.97 -17.84 61.75
CA PHE A 735 -69.88 -18.99 61.84
C PHE A 735 -70.17 -19.25 63.32
N THR A 736 -71.36 -19.78 63.63
CA THR A 736 -71.72 -20.24 64.98
C THR A 736 -72.14 -21.70 64.95
N ILE A 737 -71.57 -22.50 65.85
CA ILE A 737 -71.89 -23.92 66.05
C ILE A 737 -73.02 -24.02 67.09
N TYR A 738 -73.98 -24.93 66.88
CA TYR A 738 -75.11 -25.15 67.78
C TYR A 738 -75.32 -26.65 68.12
N ASP A 739 -75.63 -26.89 69.40
CA ASP A 739 -75.94 -28.17 70.09
C ASP A 739 -77.41 -28.57 69.87
N ASP A 740 -77.67 -29.88 69.69
CA ASP A 740 -78.94 -30.48 69.27
C ASP A 740 -79.39 -31.66 70.18
N THR A 741 -78.94 -31.71 71.46
CA THR A 741 -78.97 -32.95 72.28
C THR A 741 -79.92 -32.98 73.52
N GLY A 742 -80.78 -31.98 73.72
CA GLY A 742 -81.60 -31.79 74.95
C GLY A 742 -82.94 -32.55 75.09
N THR A 743 -83.54 -32.50 76.30
CA THR A 743 -85.00 -32.70 76.54
C THR A 743 -85.52 -31.93 77.79
N ALA A 744 -86.82 -31.61 77.84
CA ALA A 744 -87.51 -30.90 78.92
C ALA A 744 -88.02 -31.80 80.09
N ALA A 745 -88.08 -31.27 81.32
CA ALA A 745 -88.41 -32.03 82.53
C ALA A 745 -89.81 -31.72 83.13
N PHE A 746 -90.47 -32.74 83.69
CA PHE A 746 -91.82 -32.65 84.26
C PHE A 746 -92.02 -33.53 85.51
N SER A 747 -92.90 -33.09 86.42
CA SER A 747 -93.26 -33.79 87.64
C SER A 747 -94.78 -33.87 87.85
N LEU A 748 -95.21 -34.70 88.81
CA LEU A 748 -96.59 -34.79 89.30
C LEU A 748 -96.70 -34.28 90.73
N SER A 749 -97.62 -33.34 90.93
CA SER A 749 -98.01 -32.79 92.23
C SER A 749 -99.46 -33.18 92.57
N GLY A 750 -99.72 -33.55 93.82
CA GLY A 750 -101.04 -33.95 94.30
C GLY A 750 -100.98 -35.06 95.36
N ARG A 751 -102.14 -35.47 95.89
CA ARG A 751 -102.24 -36.57 96.87
C ARG A 751 -102.76 -37.85 96.21
N PRO A 752 -102.23 -39.04 96.53
CA PRO A 752 -102.71 -40.31 95.99
C PRO A 752 -104.00 -40.78 96.68
N GLN A 753 -105.09 -40.01 96.53
CA GLN A 753 -106.40 -40.30 97.10
C GLN A 753 -107.50 -40.05 96.07
N VAL A 754 -108.49 -40.93 96.01
CA VAL A 754 -109.65 -40.80 95.10
C VAL A 754 -110.40 -39.50 95.42
N GLY A 755 -110.70 -38.73 94.37
CA GLY A 755 -111.32 -37.40 94.44
C GLY A 755 -110.36 -36.23 94.66
N GLU A 756 -109.09 -36.47 95.00
CA GLU A 756 -108.05 -35.43 94.98
C GLU A 756 -107.52 -35.22 93.55
N THR A 757 -107.03 -34.02 93.25
CA THR A 757 -106.48 -33.69 91.92
C THR A 757 -104.97 -33.88 91.89
N LEU A 758 -104.48 -34.63 90.89
CA LEU A 758 -103.11 -34.58 90.41
C LEU A 758 -102.97 -33.51 89.35
N SER A 759 -101.82 -32.84 89.34
CA SER A 759 -101.41 -31.84 88.35
C SER A 759 -100.02 -32.18 87.81
N ILE A 760 -99.86 -32.19 86.49
CA ILE A 760 -98.57 -32.16 85.82
C ILE A 760 -97.99 -30.76 85.98
N VAL A 761 -96.76 -30.70 86.47
CA VAL A 761 -95.94 -29.49 86.58
C VAL A 761 -94.78 -29.67 85.60
N LYS A 762 -94.42 -28.60 84.90
CA LYS A 762 -93.16 -28.55 84.13
C LYS A 762 -92.09 -27.98 85.03
N ASP A 763 -90.98 -28.69 85.18
CA ASP A 763 -89.89 -28.35 86.10
C ASP A 763 -88.80 -27.54 85.39
N SER A 764 -88.54 -27.83 84.10
CA SER A 764 -87.66 -27.05 83.23
C SER A 764 -88.19 -27.00 81.80
N ASP A 765 -87.74 -26.01 81.03
CA ASP A 765 -87.79 -26.07 79.57
C ASP A 765 -86.75 -27.09 79.03
N ASP A 766 -86.83 -27.39 77.74
CA ASP A 766 -85.76 -28.01 76.96
C ASP A 766 -84.53 -27.06 76.90
N PRO A 767 -83.27 -27.55 76.93
CA PRO A 767 -82.08 -26.70 76.75
C PRO A 767 -82.08 -25.78 75.51
N ASP A 768 -82.61 -26.23 74.36
CA ASP A 768 -82.76 -25.39 73.16
C ASP A 768 -83.99 -24.44 73.22
N GLY A 769 -84.86 -24.68 74.21
CA GLY A 769 -86.12 -23.98 74.45
C GLY A 769 -87.26 -24.54 73.60
N ASN A 770 -88.28 -25.13 74.24
CA ASN A 770 -89.44 -25.70 73.55
C ASN A 770 -90.18 -24.68 72.65
N GLY A 771 -89.94 -24.78 71.33
CA GLY A 771 -90.45 -23.91 70.27
C GLY A 771 -91.96 -23.94 70.13
N SER A 772 -92.61 -25.04 70.53
CA SER A 772 -94.04 -25.03 70.87
C SER A 772 -94.25 -24.73 72.37
N ARG A 773 -94.90 -23.59 72.67
CA ARG A 773 -95.45 -23.32 74.01
C ARG A 773 -96.62 -24.24 74.40
N SER A 774 -97.13 -25.03 73.45
CA SER A 774 -98.20 -26.01 73.65
C SER A 774 -97.61 -27.41 73.80
N PHE A 775 -97.83 -28.01 74.96
CA PHE A 775 -97.49 -29.40 75.27
C PHE A 775 -98.75 -30.25 75.20
N ASN A 776 -98.68 -31.40 74.54
CA ASN A 776 -99.73 -32.41 74.55
C ASN A 776 -99.49 -33.37 75.72
N TYR A 777 -100.50 -33.58 76.57
CA TYR A 777 -100.39 -34.42 77.76
C TYR A 777 -101.25 -35.68 77.63
N VAL A 778 -100.66 -36.84 77.93
CA VAL A 778 -101.38 -38.13 78.03
C VAL A 778 -101.15 -38.68 79.44
N TRP A 779 -102.24 -38.98 80.15
CA TRP A 779 -102.14 -39.66 81.43
C TRP A 779 -102.06 -41.16 81.24
N GLN A 780 -101.17 -41.80 81.99
CA GLN A 780 -100.99 -43.24 82.02
C GLN A 780 -101.33 -43.77 83.41
N PHE A 781 -101.96 -44.95 83.44
CA PHE A 781 -102.34 -45.66 84.66
C PHE A 781 -101.75 -47.07 84.68
N ARG A 782 -101.47 -47.57 85.89
CA ARG A 782 -101.16 -48.98 86.16
C ARG A 782 -101.82 -49.46 87.45
N ALA A 783 -102.25 -50.72 87.48
CA ALA A 783 -102.88 -51.33 88.66
C ALA A 783 -101.87 -51.81 89.72
N THR A 784 -100.61 -51.99 89.32
CA THR A 784 -99.50 -52.56 90.10
C THR A 784 -98.32 -51.58 90.14
N SER A 785 -97.20 -51.96 90.77
CA SER A 785 -95.94 -51.19 90.74
C SER A 785 -95.01 -51.56 89.56
N SER A 786 -95.43 -52.44 88.65
CA SER A 786 -94.67 -52.83 87.44
C SER A 786 -94.82 -51.78 86.33
N ASP A 787 -93.85 -51.64 85.41
CA ASP A 787 -93.87 -50.60 84.37
C ASP A 787 -94.78 -50.90 83.16
N ASP A 788 -95.81 -51.72 83.38
CA ASP A 788 -96.91 -51.99 82.45
C ASP A 788 -97.91 -50.81 82.46
N TRP A 789 -97.50 -49.71 81.85
CA TRP A 789 -98.28 -48.46 81.77
C TRP A 789 -99.25 -48.45 80.59
N SER A 790 -100.52 -48.17 80.85
CA SER A 790 -101.56 -47.99 79.82
C SER A 790 -101.97 -46.52 79.72
N ASP A 791 -102.05 -45.98 78.50
CA ASP A 791 -102.67 -44.69 78.22
C ASP A 791 -104.15 -44.68 78.63
N LEU A 792 -104.60 -43.60 79.26
CA LEU A 792 -106.01 -43.34 79.53
C LEU A 792 -106.62 -42.55 78.38
N ALA A 793 -107.72 -43.04 77.81
CA ALA A 793 -108.50 -42.27 76.86
C ALA A 793 -109.23 -41.10 77.58
N ALA A 794 -109.51 -40.02 76.86
CA ALA A 794 -110.09 -38.82 77.44
C ALA A 794 -111.34 -39.11 78.30
N SER A 795 -111.36 -38.55 79.51
CA SER A 795 -112.35 -38.74 80.59
C SER A 795 -112.31 -40.05 81.37
N GLN A 796 -111.52 -41.06 80.95
CA GLN A 796 -111.39 -42.29 81.75
C GLN A 796 -110.80 -42.00 83.13
N ARG A 797 -111.40 -42.59 84.16
CA ARG A 797 -111.03 -42.42 85.58
C ARG A 797 -111.02 -40.95 86.07
N GLY A 798 -111.67 -40.01 85.36
CA GLY A 798 -111.64 -38.58 85.72
C GLY A 798 -110.39 -37.84 85.24
N CYS A 799 -109.70 -38.37 84.22
CA CYS A 799 -108.47 -37.81 83.67
C CYS A 799 -108.61 -37.61 82.15
N GLY A 800 -108.25 -36.42 81.65
CA GLY A 800 -108.32 -36.05 80.23
C GLY A 800 -106.94 -35.91 79.60
N ASP A 801 -106.88 -35.33 78.42
CA ASP A 801 -105.68 -34.80 77.75
C ASP A 801 -105.16 -33.47 78.36
N THR A 802 -105.49 -33.26 79.65
CA THR A 802 -105.31 -32.02 80.41
C THR A 802 -104.11 -32.08 81.35
N THR A 803 -103.59 -30.93 81.78
CA THR A 803 -102.56 -30.88 82.83
C THR A 803 -103.03 -31.38 84.20
N THR A 804 -104.34 -31.61 84.39
CA THR A 804 -104.92 -32.14 85.63
C THR A 804 -105.71 -33.43 85.41
N CYS A 805 -105.79 -34.23 86.48
CA CYS A 805 -106.44 -35.54 86.54
C CYS A 805 -106.99 -35.73 87.96
N THR A 806 -108.26 -36.06 88.10
CA THR A 806 -108.92 -36.22 89.42
C THR A 806 -109.46 -37.63 89.54
N PRO A 807 -108.66 -38.61 90.02
CA PRO A 807 -109.02 -40.03 89.99
C PRO A 807 -110.36 -40.35 90.66
N THR A 808 -111.34 -40.78 89.87
CA THR A 808 -112.69 -41.16 90.32
C THR A 808 -112.84 -42.67 90.48
N HIS A 809 -113.69 -43.08 91.44
CA HIS A 809 -114.02 -44.48 91.70
C HIS A 809 -115.44 -44.79 91.22
N SER A 810 -115.58 -45.84 90.41
CA SER A 810 -116.87 -46.39 89.96
C SER A 810 -116.80 -47.91 89.85
N GLU A 811 -117.94 -48.59 89.62
CA GLU A 811 -117.95 -50.04 89.38
C GLU A 811 -117.21 -50.43 88.08
N GLU A 812 -117.20 -49.55 87.08
CA GLU A 812 -116.45 -49.71 85.82
C GLU A 812 -114.94 -49.45 86.03
N TYR A 813 -114.60 -48.52 86.93
CA TYR A 813 -113.23 -48.10 87.22
C TYR A 813 -112.95 -48.06 88.73
N PRO A 814 -112.65 -49.20 89.38
CA PRO A 814 -112.29 -49.23 90.80
C PRO A 814 -110.88 -48.62 90.98
N ALA A 815 -110.81 -47.32 91.23
CA ALA A 815 -109.57 -46.54 91.33
C ALA A 815 -108.82 -46.68 92.67
N VAL A 816 -108.72 -47.90 93.21
CA VAL A 816 -108.07 -48.19 94.50
C VAL A 816 -106.84 -49.07 94.26
N GLY A 817 -105.67 -48.64 94.75
CA GLY A 817 -104.41 -49.39 94.73
C GLY A 817 -103.44 -49.08 93.57
N GLY A 818 -103.87 -48.42 92.50
CA GLY A 818 -103.04 -48.14 91.32
C GLY A 818 -102.22 -46.85 91.36
N TYR A 819 -101.36 -46.66 90.35
CA TYR A 819 -100.51 -45.48 90.14
C TYR A 819 -100.86 -44.74 88.85
N PHE A 820 -100.57 -43.44 88.81
CA PHE A 820 -100.67 -42.57 87.64
C PHE A 820 -99.31 -41.93 87.30
N ARG A 821 -99.06 -41.66 86.02
CA ARG A 821 -98.00 -40.73 85.55
C ARG A 821 -98.52 -39.92 84.36
N GLY A 822 -97.88 -38.79 84.05
CA GLY A 822 -98.07 -38.06 82.80
C GLY A 822 -96.97 -38.37 81.79
N ARG A 823 -97.31 -38.32 80.50
CA ARG A 823 -96.38 -38.15 79.39
C ARG A 823 -96.66 -36.80 78.75
N ALA A 824 -95.63 -35.98 78.57
CA ALA A 824 -95.68 -34.77 77.76
C ALA A 824 -95.09 -35.05 76.37
N SER A 825 -95.60 -34.40 75.34
CA SER A 825 -95.01 -34.42 73.99
C SER A 825 -95.16 -33.04 73.36
N TYR A 826 -94.09 -32.56 72.73
CA TYR A 826 -93.96 -31.19 72.28
C TYR A 826 -93.02 -31.12 71.07
N VAL A 827 -92.79 -29.90 70.60
CA VAL A 827 -91.80 -29.57 69.57
C VAL A 827 -90.77 -28.66 70.22
N ASP A 828 -89.51 -29.03 70.11
CA ASP A 828 -88.34 -28.30 70.60
C ASP A 828 -88.09 -26.99 69.81
N GLY A 829 -87.02 -26.27 70.13
CA GLY A 829 -86.66 -24.99 69.52
C GLY A 829 -86.19 -25.15 68.07
N ASN A 830 -85.47 -26.23 67.77
CA ASN A 830 -84.99 -26.61 66.45
C ASN A 830 -86.12 -27.13 65.52
N GLY A 831 -87.24 -27.59 66.09
CA GLY A 831 -88.47 -27.94 65.37
C GLY A 831 -88.71 -29.44 65.21
N LEU A 832 -87.97 -30.28 65.96
CA LEU A 832 -88.11 -31.72 66.01
C LEU A 832 -89.20 -32.14 67.03
N GLY A 833 -89.64 -33.40 66.95
CA GLY A 833 -90.78 -33.90 67.72
C GLY A 833 -90.35 -34.83 68.85
N THR A 834 -90.37 -34.34 70.09
CA THR A 834 -89.83 -35.04 71.27
C THR A 834 -90.88 -35.19 72.40
N GLY A 835 -90.53 -35.85 73.50
CA GLY A 835 -91.45 -36.02 74.63
C GLY A 835 -90.91 -36.79 75.84
N ALA A 836 -91.26 -36.29 77.03
CA ALA A 836 -90.76 -36.74 78.33
C ALA A 836 -91.89 -37.32 79.23
N TYR A 837 -91.50 -37.93 80.35
CA TYR A 837 -92.41 -38.55 81.32
C TYR A 837 -92.24 -37.95 82.71
N THR A 838 -93.33 -37.86 83.48
CA THR A 838 -93.28 -37.47 84.89
C THR A 838 -92.83 -38.64 85.79
N ASN A 839 -92.50 -38.32 87.04
CA ASN A 839 -92.56 -39.31 88.12
C ASN A 839 -93.98 -39.92 88.25
N ALA A 840 -94.06 -41.10 88.87
CA ALA A 840 -95.32 -41.77 89.18
C ALA A 840 -95.87 -41.39 90.56
N VAL A 841 -97.19 -41.37 90.72
CA VAL A 841 -97.89 -41.09 91.99
C VAL A 841 -98.92 -42.18 92.28
N GLY A 842 -98.91 -42.72 93.51
CA GLY A 842 -99.74 -43.83 93.97
C GLY A 842 -99.08 -44.57 95.17
N PRO A 843 -99.69 -45.63 95.71
CA PRO A 843 -100.97 -46.21 95.31
C PRO A 843 -102.17 -45.38 95.81
N PHE A 844 -103.24 -45.29 95.02
CA PHE A 844 -104.43 -44.49 95.36
C PHE A 844 -105.32 -45.14 96.43
N THR A 845 -105.74 -44.36 97.44
CA THR A 845 -106.66 -44.79 98.51
C THR A 845 -108.04 -44.14 98.40
N LEU A 846 -109.06 -44.71 99.03
CA LEU A 846 -110.36 -44.05 99.22
C LEU A 846 -110.27 -43.00 100.34
N PRO A 847 -111.08 -41.93 100.30
CA PRO A 847 -111.30 -41.06 101.46
C PRO A 847 -111.80 -41.86 102.67
N ALA A 848 -111.41 -41.42 103.87
CA ALA A 848 -112.05 -41.88 105.10
C ALA A 848 -113.49 -41.32 105.19
N PRO A 849 -114.46 -42.09 105.72
CA PRO A 849 -115.86 -41.68 105.88
C PRO A 849 -116.07 -40.69 107.05
#